data_AF-A0A9D9E0Y4-F1
#
_entry.id   AF-A0A9D9E0Y4-F1
#
_cell.length_a   1.000
_cell.length_b   1.000
_cell.length_c   1.000
_cell.angle_alpha   90.00
_cell.angle_beta   90.00
_cell.angle_gamma   90.00
#
_symmetry.space_group_name_H-M   'P 1'
#
loop_
_entity.id
_entity.type
_entity.pdbx_description
1 polymer ?
#
loop_
_entity_poly.entity_id
_entity_poly.type
_entity_poly.pdbx_seq_one_letter_code
_entity_poly.pdbx_strand_id
1 'polypeptide(L)'
;LERSDIESVVIATDAGREGELVARWILKIAGYNGKMERLWISSQTEKAIKEGFANLHPASDYDNLYKAASCRAAADWYVGMNVTRALTCFYDAKLSSGRVQTPTLALMTRREDEIEAFEGKYYYTARGNFSLFAASYYPEENSIRFTDDALAEEFATWKDKKGFVKTMVTEEKSEPVPQAYDLTELQRDANIMLGFSAKETLDTLQRLYEVHKIVTYPRTDSRYITEDIVSTLPERIKALSETIFSRQADEYLANGFRKDNPRFVNNNLVSDHHAIIPTEEKVKLDKLSPDEQKLWQLIALRFLEVIGEDYLYKTTVCTVDVDGKLFKTRLTIPVRKGYRSVSESAGIKTASPVVDDGENSFILSSMKEGDEVTLSAVKVRKNVTTPPERYTDATLLSAMEHAGRFVEDDRLKANLGNGLGTPATRADMIEKLVQNRYVEREGKYFVPTAKGREVVRLAPEVLRSPELTGEWEGRLEKISKGKEDPDLFIKDIKKMAADLVKEVERSDKVFAPVFKDSKKCPYCGSEMMKATDPDGSIHYICQRLSCQYEEKEVKVKVDTGSASLKKVQQIPGEKVKVVLNKKSAVRVPKAVYETKTVVVRESKKSFKRDRTIDEQRRPQPKRLSSNDFGGGTMADFFRLSKERQEKDKEKKKK
;
A
#
# COMPACT_ATOMS: atom_id res chain seq x y z
N LEU A 1 2.91 -40.19 -7.13
CA LEU A 1 1.68 -40.51 -6.37
C LEU A 1 1.02 -41.83 -6.80
N GLU A 2 1.53 -42.50 -7.84
CA GLU A 2 1.04 -43.82 -8.29
C GLU A 2 1.73 -45.01 -7.61
N ARG A 3 2.48 -44.77 -6.52
CA ARG A 3 3.14 -45.85 -5.80
C ARG A 3 2.11 -46.58 -4.92
N SER A 4 2.12 -47.91 -4.96
CA SER A 4 1.17 -48.75 -4.22
C SER A 4 1.41 -48.78 -2.71
N ASP A 5 2.58 -48.30 -2.24
CA ASP A 5 2.93 -48.23 -0.82
C ASP A 5 2.48 -46.93 -0.14
N ILE A 6 1.83 -46.02 -0.87
CA ILE A 6 1.25 -44.79 -0.33
C ILE A 6 -0.25 -45.03 -0.05
N GLU A 7 -0.61 -45.12 1.23
CA GLU A 7 -1.99 -45.36 1.67
C GLU A 7 -2.87 -44.10 1.59
N SER A 8 -2.31 -42.94 1.95
CA SER A 8 -3.00 -41.64 1.91
C SER A 8 -2.04 -40.49 1.62
N VAL A 9 -2.59 -39.35 1.22
CA VAL A 9 -1.87 -38.07 1.12
C VAL A 9 -2.37 -37.12 2.19
N VAL A 10 -1.45 -36.53 2.95
CA VAL A 10 -1.76 -35.48 3.92
C VAL A 10 -1.55 -34.11 3.26
N ILE A 11 -2.62 -33.31 3.21
CA ILE A 11 -2.57 -31.90 2.81
C ILE A 11 -2.06 -31.09 3.99
N ALA A 12 -0.86 -30.51 3.83
CA ALA A 12 -0.15 -29.73 4.85
C ALA A 12 0.13 -28.28 4.43
N THR A 13 -0.72 -27.71 3.55
CA THR A 13 -0.70 -26.28 3.20
C THR A 13 -1.37 -25.43 4.29
N ASP A 14 -1.25 -24.11 4.19
CA ASP A 14 -1.84 -23.14 5.14
C ASP A 14 -3.32 -23.43 5.45
N ALA A 15 -3.70 -23.27 6.72
CA ALA A 15 -5.02 -23.58 7.26
C ALA A 15 -6.11 -22.56 6.86
N GLY A 16 -6.32 -22.39 5.56
CA GLY A 16 -7.38 -21.52 5.03
C GLY A 16 -7.68 -21.73 3.55
N ARG A 17 -8.48 -20.81 3.01
CA ARG A 17 -9.12 -20.97 1.69
C ARG A 17 -8.12 -21.10 0.54
N GLU A 18 -7.08 -20.29 0.53
CA GLU A 18 -6.04 -20.34 -0.52
C GLU A 18 -5.15 -21.59 -0.37
N GLY A 19 -4.87 -22.02 0.87
CA GLY A 19 -4.11 -23.24 1.13
C GLY A 19 -4.82 -24.50 0.61
N GLU A 20 -6.15 -24.58 0.76
CA GLU A 20 -6.96 -25.64 0.16
C GLU A 20 -6.87 -25.63 -1.37
N LEU A 21 -6.99 -24.45 -1.99
CA LEU A 21 -6.97 -24.31 -3.44
C LEU A 21 -5.66 -24.83 -4.05
N VAL A 22 -4.54 -24.40 -3.49
CA VAL A 22 -3.20 -24.76 -3.96
C VAL A 22 -3.00 -26.27 -3.92
N ALA A 23 -3.26 -26.90 -2.77
CA ALA A 23 -3.07 -28.34 -2.62
C ALA A 23 -3.96 -29.14 -3.57
N ARG A 24 -5.26 -28.80 -3.64
CA ARG A 24 -6.23 -29.53 -4.46
C ARG A 24 -5.97 -29.36 -5.96
N TRP A 25 -5.50 -28.20 -6.42
CA TRP A 25 -5.09 -28.02 -7.82
C TRP A 25 -3.85 -28.81 -8.17
N ILE A 26 -2.84 -28.86 -7.29
CA ILE A 26 -1.64 -29.68 -7.48
C ILE A 26 -2.04 -31.16 -7.60
N LEU A 27 -2.86 -31.66 -6.68
CA LEU A 27 -3.32 -33.05 -6.68
C LEU A 27 -4.16 -33.40 -7.92
N LYS A 28 -5.05 -32.48 -8.34
CA LYS A 28 -5.83 -32.63 -9.58
C LYS A 28 -4.95 -32.72 -10.82
N ILE A 29 -3.94 -31.85 -10.94
CA ILE A 29 -2.98 -31.87 -12.05
C ILE A 29 -2.14 -33.15 -12.02
N ALA A 30 -1.78 -33.61 -10.82
CA ALA A 30 -1.07 -34.87 -10.62
C ALA A 30 -1.93 -36.13 -10.82
N GLY A 31 -3.24 -35.98 -11.06
CA GLY A 31 -4.17 -37.09 -11.29
C GLY A 31 -4.45 -37.96 -10.05
N TYR A 32 -4.21 -37.44 -8.84
CA TYR A 32 -4.40 -38.21 -7.61
C TYR A 32 -5.88 -38.25 -7.19
N ASN A 33 -6.41 -39.46 -7.03
CA ASN A 33 -7.80 -39.72 -6.61
C ASN A 33 -7.89 -40.63 -5.36
N GLY A 34 -6.77 -40.85 -4.67
CA GLY A 34 -6.70 -41.70 -3.47
C GLY A 34 -7.21 -40.99 -2.20
N LYS A 35 -7.05 -41.65 -1.05
CA LYS A 35 -7.46 -41.11 0.26
C LYS A 35 -6.66 -39.85 0.60
N MET A 36 -7.35 -38.79 1.00
CA MET A 36 -6.74 -37.52 1.40
C MET A 36 -7.11 -37.17 2.84
N GLU A 37 -6.11 -36.75 3.60
CA GLU A 37 -6.22 -36.25 4.97
C GLU A 37 -5.71 -34.80 5.02
N ARG A 38 -6.10 -34.05 6.05
CA ARG A 38 -5.82 -32.63 6.19
C ARG A 38 -5.21 -32.32 7.55
N LEU A 39 -4.02 -31.74 7.53
CA LEU A 39 -3.34 -31.20 8.71
C LEU A 39 -3.72 -29.72 8.90
N TRP A 40 -4.61 -29.41 9.83
CA TRP A 40 -5.13 -28.05 10.02
C TRP A 40 -4.45 -27.33 11.19
N ILE A 41 -3.31 -26.70 10.94
CA ILE A 41 -2.52 -25.98 11.96
C ILE A 41 -2.15 -24.57 11.47
N SER A 42 -2.15 -23.60 12.39
CA SER A 42 -1.68 -22.21 12.17
C SER A 42 -0.34 -21.91 12.86
N SER A 43 0.11 -22.82 13.72
CA SER A 43 1.41 -22.78 14.43
C SER A 43 2.34 -23.85 13.90
N GLN A 44 3.62 -23.51 13.73
CA GLN A 44 4.67 -24.41 13.26
C GLN A 44 5.55 -24.92 14.42
N THR A 45 5.10 -24.79 15.67
CA THR A 45 5.81 -25.36 16.83
C THR A 45 5.79 -26.89 16.77
N GLU A 46 6.80 -27.56 17.35
CA GLU A 46 6.84 -29.02 17.42
C GLU A 46 5.58 -29.58 18.12
N LYS A 47 5.10 -28.89 19.14
CA LYS A 47 3.86 -29.25 19.85
C LYS A 47 2.65 -29.20 18.91
N ALA A 48 2.43 -28.08 18.22
CA ALA A 48 1.30 -27.92 17.30
C ALA A 48 1.35 -28.93 16.14
N ILE A 49 2.54 -29.20 15.59
CA ILE A 49 2.71 -30.19 14.52
C ILE A 49 2.37 -31.60 15.03
N LYS A 50 2.88 -32.02 16.19
CA LYS A 50 2.58 -33.35 16.76
C LYS A 50 1.09 -33.50 17.06
N GLU A 51 0.48 -32.50 17.69
CA GLU A 51 -0.97 -32.50 17.99
C GLU A 51 -1.81 -32.51 16.70
N GLY A 52 -1.41 -31.77 15.67
CA GLY A 52 -2.09 -31.75 14.37
C GLY A 52 -2.01 -33.09 13.63
N PHE A 53 -0.86 -33.76 13.63
CA PHE A 53 -0.72 -35.10 13.03
C PHE A 53 -1.47 -36.18 13.81
N ALA A 54 -1.61 -36.03 15.13
CA ALA A 54 -2.43 -36.93 15.94
C ALA A 54 -3.93 -36.77 15.66
N ASN A 55 -4.35 -35.60 15.14
CA ASN A 55 -5.75 -35.23 14.91
C ASN A 55 -6.00 -34.84 13.44
N LEU A 56 -5.54 -35.65 12.49
CA LEU A 56 -5.80 -35.41 11.07
C LEU A 56 -7.29 -35.47 10.76
N HIS A 57 -7.74 -34.53 9.93
CA HIS A 57 -9.11 -34.50 9.44
C HIS A 57 -9.23 -35.19 8.08
N PRO A 58 -10.37 -35.82 7.75
CA PRO A 58 -10.70 -36.16 6.37
C PRO A 58 -10.66 -34.89 5.49
N ALA A 59 -10.00 -34.95 4.34
CA ALA A 59 -9.94 -33.77 3.46
C ALA A 59 -11.33 -33.32 2.97
N SER A 60 -12.30 -34.25 2.92
CA SER A 60 -13.70 -33.99 2.56
C SER A 60 -14.38 -32.94 3.43
N ASP A 61 -13.93 -32.77 4.68
CA ASP A 61 -14.46 -31.76 5.60
C ASP A 61 -14.24 -30.33 5.06
N TYR A 62 -13.27 -30.16 4.16
CA TYR A 62 -12.86 -28.90 3.56
C TYR A 62 -13.26 -28.75 2.09
N ASP A 63 -14.06 -29.66 1.54
CA ASP A 63 -14.46 -29.62 0.12
C ASP A 63 -15.23 -28.34 -0.23
N ASN A 64 -16.08 -27.85 0.67
CA ASN A 64 -16.81 -26.59 0.47
C ASN A 64 -15.89 -25.38 0.54
N LEU A 65 -14.87 -25.40 1.39
CA LEU A 65 -13.85 -24.36 1.46
C LEU A 65 -13.02 -24.31 0.17
N TYR A 66 -12.60 -25.47 -0.34
CA TYR A 66 -11.95 -25.59 -1.65
C TYR A 66 -12.84 -25.07 -2.79
N LYS A 67 -14.14 -25.44 -2.81
CA LYS A 67 -15.09 -24.95 -3.82
C LYS A 67 -15.23 -23.43 -3.78
N ALA A 68 -15.33 -22.83 -2.60
CA ALA A 68 -15.36 -21.38 -2.43
C ALA A 68 -14.08 -20.74 -2.98
N ALA A 69 -12.90 -21.29 -2.65
CA ALA A 69 -11.62 -20.81 -3.16
C ALA A 69 -11.55 -20.83 -4.69
N SER A 70 -11.93 -21.96 -5.28
CA SER A 70 -11.96 -22.14 -6.74
C SER A 70 -12.97 -21.22 -7.40
N CYS A 71 -14.12 -20.96 -6.76
CA CYS A 71 -15.11 -20.02 -7.25
C CYS A 71 -14.58 -18.58 -7.28
N ARG A 72 -13.89 -18.15 -6.21
CA ARG A 72 -13.24 -16.83 -6.15
C ARG A 72 -12.23 -16.65 -7.28
N ALA A 73 -11.30 -17.61 -7.42
CA ALA A 73 -10.28 -17.58 -8.47
C ALA A 73 -10.89 -17.53 -9.88
N ALA A 74 -11.93 -18.34 -10.12
CA ALA A 74 -12.65 -18.34 -11.39
C ALA A 74 -13.39 -17.02 -11.64
N ALA A 75 -14.04 -16.44 -10.63
CA ALA A 75 -14.78 -15.18 -10.76
C ALA A 75 -13.88 -13.99 -11.07
N ASP A 76 -12.76 -13.89 -10.34
CA ASP A 76 -11.74 -12.88 -10.61
C ASP A 76 -11.18 -13.01 -12.04
N TRP A 77 -11.00 -14.24 -12.54
CA TRP A 77 -10.58 -14.48 -13.91
C TRP A 77 -11.66 -14.13 -14.95
N TYR A 78 -12.90 -14.60 -14.79
CA TYR A 78 -13.99 -14.34 -15.74
C TYR A 78 -14.26 -12.84 -15.88
N VAL A 79 -14.41 -12.11 -14.78
CA VAL A 79 -14.71 -10.68 -14.84
C VAL A 79 -13.47 -9.89 -15.23
N GLY A 80 -12.34 -10.12 -14.57
CA GLY A 80 -11.12 -9.34 -14.79
C GLY A 80 -10.58 -9.48 -16.22
N MET A 81 -10.52 -10.71 -16.76
CA MET A 81 -10.01 -10.96 -18.12
C MET A 81 -10.93 -10.37 -19.18
N ASN A 82 -12.23 -10.64 -19.11
CA ASN A 82 -13.17 -10.23 -20.15
C ASN A 82 -13.38 -8.71 -20.18
N VAL A 83 -13.56 -8.07 -19.02
CA VAL A 83 -13.74 -6.62 -18.97
C VAL A 83 -12.45 -5.89 -19.37
N THR A 84 -11.27 -6.36 -18.92
CA THR A 84 -9.99 -5.79 -19.37
C THR A 84 -9.84 -5.88 -20.89
N ARG A 85 -10.19 -7.02 -21.50
CA ARG A 85 -10.15 -7.17 -22.96
C ARG A 85 -11.16 -6.28 -23.66
N ALA A 86 -12.38 -6.16 -23.16
CA ALA A 86 -13.40 -5.27 -23.72
C ALA A 86 -12.92 -3.82 -23.70
N LEU A 87 -12.50 -3.30 -22.54
CA LEU A 87 -11.95 -1.94 -22.43
C LEU A 87 -10.76 -1.75 -23.37
N THR A 88 -9.85 -2.73 -23.40
CA THR A 88 -8.62 -2.61 -24.18
C THR A 88 -8.86 -2.60 -25.69
N CYS A 89 -9.74 -3.47 -26.17
CA CYS A 89 -10.07 -3.58 -27.59
C CYS A 89 -10.98 -2.45 -28.06
N PHE A 90 -12.02 -2.11 -27.29
CA PHE A 90 -13.01 -1.12 -27.66
C PHE A 90 -12.41 0.30 -27.73
N TYR A 91 -11.60 0.67 -26.72
CA TYR A 91 -10.98 1.99 -26.64
C TYR A 91 -9.61 2.10 -27.33
N ASP A 92 -9.13 1.03 -27.99
CA ASP A 92 -7.79 0.95 -28.59
C ASP A 92 -6.68 1.42 -27.64
N ALA A 93 -6.70 1.00 -26.36
CA ALA A 93 -5.72 1.42 -25.35
C ALA A 93 -5.50 0.32 -24.31
N LYS A 94 -4.32 0.24 -23.67
CA LYS A 94 -4.08 -0.78 -22.62
C LYS A 94 -4.77 -0.37 -21.30
N LEU A 95 -5.99 -0.83 -21.10
CA LEU A 95 -6.86 -0.49 -19.97
C LEU A 95 -7.26 -1.76 -19.22
N SER A 96 -6.72 -1.96 -18.01
CA SER A 96 -7.07 -3.07 -17.13
C SER A 96 -8.08 -2.66 -16.07
N SER A 97 -8.97 -3.58 -15.75
CA SER A 97 -9.98 -3.41 -14.71
C SER A 97 -10.16 -4.71 -13.92
N GLY A 98 -10.58 -4.60 -12.67
CA GLY A 98 -10.92 -5.72 -11.80
C GLY A 98 -11.38 -5.24 -10.43
N ARG A 99 -12.09 -6.10 -9.69
CA ARG A 99 -12.82 -5.72 -8.47
C ARG A 99 -11.97 -5.17 -7.31
N VAL A 100 -10.64 -5.30 -7.37
CA VAL A 100 -9.72 -4.74 -6.36
C VAL A 100 -8.96 -3.54 -6.93
N GLN A 101 -8.28 -3.70 -8.08
CA GLN A 101 -7.48 -2.62 -8.69
C GLN A 101 -8.32 -1.38 -9.01
N THR A 102 -9.54 -1.57 -9.53
CA THR A 102 -10.38 -0.49 -10.04
C THR A 102 -10.99 0.34 -8.91
N PRO A 103 -11.59 -0.22 -7.84
CA PRO A 103 -12.04 0.60 -6.72
C PRO A 103 -10.87 1.22 -5.95
N THR A 104 -9.72 0.56 -5.83
CA THR A 104 -8.51 1.18 -5.25
C THR A 104 -8.07 2.40 -6.06
N LEU A 105 -8.08 2.33 -7.39
CA LEU A 105 -7.84 3.48 -8.25
C LEU A 105 -8.91 4.56 -8.08
N ALA A 106 -10.18 4.16 -7.98
CA ALA A 106 -11.30 5.08 -7.78
C ALA A 106 -11.21 5.86 -6.46
N LEU A 107 -10.68 5.26 -5.39
CA LEU A 107 -10.40 5.97 -4.13
C LEU A 107 -9.43 7.12 -4.37
N MET A 108 -8.34 6.87 -5.09
CA MET A 108 -7.34 7.89 -5.38
C MET A 108 -7.87 8.96 -6.33
N THR A 109 -8.63 8.61 -7.37
CA THR A 109 -9.22 9.60 -8.29
C THR A 109 -10.24 10.47 -7.58
N ARG A 110 -11.10 9.89 -6.72
CA ARG A 110 -12.07 10.67 -5.93
C ARG A 110 -11.36 11.64 -4.99
N ARG A 111 -10.26 11.22 -4.34
CA ARG A 111 -9.43 12.11 -3.53
C ARG A 111 -8.85 13.26 -4.35
N GLU A 112 -8.43 13.00 -5.59
CA GLU A 112 -7.97 14.07 -6.49
C GLU A 112 -9.10 15.03 -6.87
N ASP A 113 -10.29 14.51 -7.19
CA ASP A 113 -11.48 15.33 -7.46
C ASP A 113 -11.86 16.19 -6.23
N GLU A 114 -11.77 15.63 -5.01
CA GLU A 114 -11.97 16.36 -3.74
C GLU A 114 -10.97 17.50 -3.55
N ILE A 115 -9.70 17.28 -3.93
CA ILE A 115 -8.64 18.29 -3.84
C ILE A 115 -8.85 19.40 -4.89
N GLU A 116 -9.17 19.04 -6.13
CA GLU A 116 -9.41 19.98 -7.23
C GLU A 116 -10.64 20.85 -6.98
N ALA A 117 -11.70 20.29 -6.40
CA ALA A 117 -12.93 21.00 -6.07
C ALA A 117 -12.88 21.76 -4.72
N PHE A 118 -11.78 21.65 -3.96
CA PHE A 118 -11.71 22.21 -2.62
C PHE A 118 -11.57 23.73 -2.64
N GLU A 119 -12.54 24.41 -2.01
CA GLU A 119 -12.50 25.85 -1.76
C GLU A 119 -12.17 26.12 -0.29
N GLY A 120 -11.03 26.77 -0.06
CA GLY A 120 -10.54 27.09 1.29
C GLY A 120 -11.45 28.09 2.01
N LYS A 121 -11.84 27.77 3.24
CA LYS A 121 -12.59 28.67 4.13
C LYS A 121 -11.66 29.26 5.18
N TYR A 122 -11.78 30.57 5.40
CA TYR A 122 -11.07 31.25 6.48
C TYR A 122 -11.67 30.86 7.84
N TYR A 123 -10.80 30.70 8.84
CA TYR A 123 -11.19 30.58 10.23
C TYR A 123 -10.12 31.19 11.12
N TYR A 124 -10.51 31.59 12.32
CA TYR A 124 -9.63 32.10 13.35
C TYR A 124 -9.38 31.04 14.42
N THR A 125 -8.21 31.15 15.04
CA THR A 125 -7.89 30.52 16.33
C THR A 125 -7.32 31.60 17.23
N ALA A 126 -7.71 31.60 18.50
CA ALA A 126 -7.18 32.54 19.49
C ALA A 126 -6.45 31.76 20.59
N ARG A 127 -5.21 32.16 20.90
CA ARG A 127 -4.43 31.60 22.02
C ARG A 127 -4.13 32.70 23.01
N GLY A 128 -4.72 32.61 24.20
CA GLY A 128 -4.51 33.53 25.31
C GLY A 128 -3.23 33.20 26.06
N ASN A 129 -2.48 34.24 26.45
CA ASN A 129 -1.30 34.15 27.30
C ASN A 129 -1.63 34.62 28.72
N PHE A 130 -1.60 33.70 29.67
CA PHE A 130 -1.92 33.93 31.08
C PHE A 130 -0.66 34.15 31.94
N SER A 131 0.43 34.63 31.32
CA SER A 131 1.78 34.82 31.86
C SER A 131 2.50 33.53 32.22
N LEU A 132 1.84 32.67 32.97
CA LEU A 132 2.34 31.40 33.47
C LEU A 132 2.05 30.22 32.53
N PHE A 133 1.04 30.35 31.67
CA PHE A 133 0.69 29.32 30.69
C PHE A 133 -0.05 29.94 29.52
N ALA A 134 -0.18 29.19 28.44
CA ALA A 134 -1.03 29.52 27.32
C ALA A 134 -2.24 28.59 27.23
N ALA A 135 -3.39 29.13 26.84
CA ALA A 135 -4.61 28.35 26.61
C ALA A 135 -5.30 28.79 25.32
N SER A 136 -5.92 27.85 24.63
CA SER A 136 -6.63 28.13 23.37
C SER A 136 -8.08 28.47 23.66
N TYR A 137 -8.68 29.41 22.93
CA TYR A 137 -10.11 29.70 23.01
C TYR A 137 -10.92 28.57 22.39
N TYR A 138 -11.99 28.15 23.09
CA TYR A 138 -12.94 27.14 22.65
C TYR A 138 -14.33 27.78 22.51
N PRO A 139 -14.74 28.21 21.30
CA PRO A 139 -16.12 28.65 21.04
C PRO A 139 -17.14 27.54 21.24
N GLU A 140 -16.71 26.28 21.04
CA GLU A 140 -17.49 25.06 21.21
C GLU A 140 -16.64 24.00 21.92
N GLU A 141 -17.27 22.99 22.53
CA GLU A 141 -16.61 22.05 23.45
C GLU A 141 -15.34 21.40 22.87
N ASN A 142 -15.36 21.04 21.59
CA ASN A 142 -14.32 20.27 20.91
C ASN A 142 -13.67 21.00 19.72
N SER A 143 -13.82 22.31 19.62
CA SER A 143 -13.26 23.11 18.51
C SER A 143 -12.59 24.37 19.02
N ILE A 144 -11.39 24.65 18.50
CA ILE A 144 -10.67 25.92 18.70
C ILE A 144 -10.90 26.92 17.56
N ARG A 145 -11.75 26.56 16.59
CA ARG A 145 -11.97 27.32 15.35
C ARG A 145 -13.25 28.14 15.46
N PHE A 146 -13.18 29.41 15.07
CA PHE A 146 -14.33 30.29 14.91
C PHE A 146 -14.21 31.12 13.62
N THR A 147 -15.30 31.70 13.13
CA THR A 147 -15.31 32.48 11.86
C THR A 147 -15.76 33.93 12.03
N ASP A 148 -16.05 34.36 13.25
CA ASP A 148 -16.50 35.72 13.57
C ASP A 148 -15.33 36.72 13.53
N ASP A 149 -15.36 37.62 12.54
CA ASP A 149 -14.37 38.69 12.38
C ASP A 149 -14.41 39.71 13.53
N ALA A 150 -15.61 40.07 14.03
CA ALA A 150 -15.75 41.03 15.12
C ALA A 150 -15.18 40.47 16.42
N LEU A 151 -15.39 39.18 16.69
CA LEU A 151 -14.78 38.50 17.83
C LEU A 151 -13.25 38.38 17.68
N ALA A 152 -12.74 38.19 16.46
CA ALA A 152 -11.31 38.17 16.21
C ALA A 152 -10.65 39.53 16.47
N GLU A 153 -11.30 40.62 16.04
CA GLU A 153 -10.88 42.00 16.32
C GLU A 153 -10.98 42.30 17.82
N GLU A 154 -12.06 41.88 18.48
CA GLU A 154 -12.25 42.00 19.92
C GLU A 154 -11.08 41.36 20.67
N PHE A 155 -10.77 40.09 20.39
CA PHE A 155 -9.64 39.39 21.01
C PHE A 155 -8.30 40.08 20.76
N ALA A 156 -8.09 40.69 19.59
CA ALA A 156 -6.84 41.42 19.32
C ALA A 156 -6.65 42.65 20.23
N THR A 157 -7.72 43.19 20.80
CA THR A 157 -7.67 44.30 21.77
C THR A 157 -7.51 43.85 23.21
N TRP A 158 -7.73 42.56 23.51
CA TRP A 158 -7.68 42.04 24.88
C TRP A 158 -6.26 42.06 25.43
N LYS A 159 -6.06 42.87 26.48
CA LYS A 159 -4.83 43.00 27.26
C LYS A 159 -5.18 43.18 28.73
N ASP A 160 -4.36 42.60 29.60
CA ASP A 160 -4.45 42.70 31.05
C ASP A 160 -5.87 42.43 31.60
N LYS A 161 -6.59 41.51 30.95
CA LYS A 161 -7.94 41.09 31.34
C LYS A 161 -7.85 40.12 32.52
N LYS A 162 -8.77 40.25 33.48
CA LYS A 162 -8.90 39.28 34.56
C LYS A 162 -9.76 38.10 34.13
N GLY A 163 -9.34 36.91 34.52
CA GLY A 163 -10.13 35.69 34.40
C GLY A 163 -10.00 34.85 35.66
N PHE A 164 -10.75 33.76 35.69
CA PHE A 164 -10.67 32.80 36.78
C PHE A 164 -10.62 31.38 36.23
N VAL A 165 -9.92 30.50 36.94
CA VAL A 165 -9.99 29.06 36.66
C VAL A 165 -11.40 28.59 36.97
N LYS A 166 -12.14 28.26 35.92
CA LYS A 166 -13.54 27.79 36.01
C LYS A 166 -13.62 26.33 36.40
N THR A 167 -12.84 25.49 35.72
CA THR A 167 -12.76 24.06 36.03
C THR A 167 -11.34 23.55 35.89
N MET A 168 -10.99 22.59 36.72
CA MET A 168 -9.71 21.92 36.69
C MET A 168 -9.88 20.42 36.95
N VAL A 169 -9.97 19.66 35.86
CA VAL A 169 -10.28 18.23 35.91
C VAL A 169 -9.02 17.43 35.67
N THR A 170 -8.64 16.59 36.63
CA THR A 170 -7.52 15.65 36.50
C THR A 170 -8.05 14.24 36.44
N GLU A 171 -7.75 13.54 35.34
CA GLU A 171 -8.12 12.14 35.13
C GLU A 171 -6.86 11.29 34.99
N GLU A 172 -6.79 10.19 35.73
CA GLU A 172 -5.82 9.13 35.47
C GLU A 172 -6.36 8.25 34.34
N LYS A 173 -5.51 8.04 33.32
CA LYS A 173 -5.83 7.30 32.10
C LYS A 173 -4.81 6.19 31.91
N SER A 174 -5.30 5.07 31.40
CA SER A 174 -4.47 3.98 30.91
C SER A 174 -4.59 3.92 29.39
N GLU A 175 -3.45 3.91 28.71
CA GLU A 175 -3.36 3.56 27.31
C GLU A 175 -2.82 2.13 27.21
N PRO A 176 -3.64 1.18 26.68
CA PRO A 176 -3.22 -0.20 26.60
C PRO A 176 -2.04 -0.35 25.64
N VAL A 177 -1.26 -1.40 25.84
CA VAL A 177 -0.22 -1.78 24.88
C VAL A 177 -0.77 -1.90 23.45
N PRO A 178 0.05 -1.55 22.44
CA PRO A 178 -0.31 -1.78 21.05
C PRO A 178 -0.53 -3.27 20.78
N GLN A 179 -1.19 -3.59 19.68
CA GLN A 179 -1.26 -4.98 19.21
C GLN A 179 0.02 -5.34 18.43
N ALA A 180 0.31 -6.64 18.31
CA ALA A 180 1.40 -7.09 17.45
C ALA A 180 1.10 -6.78 15.98
N TYR A 181 2.14 -6.85 15.15
CA TYR A 181 1.99 -6.56 13.73
C TYR A 181 1.26 -7.67 12.99
N ASP A 182 0.22 -7.28 12.26
CA ASP A 182 -0.11 -7.91 10.98
C ASP A 182 0.72 -7.26 9.86
N LEU A 183 0.63 -7.76 8.63
CA LEU A 183 1.38 -7.20 7.50
C LEU A 183 0.97 -5.75 7.18
N THR A 184 -0.32 -5.41 7.27
CA THR A 184 -0.83 -4.08 6.91
C THR A 184 -0.29 -3.01 7.86
N GLU A 185 -0.34 -3.28 9.16
CA GLU A 185 0.12 -2.36 10.18
C GLU A 185 1.64 -2.17 10.11
N LEU A 186 2.39 -3.24 9.86
CA LEU A 186 3.84 -3.14 9.63
C LEU A 186 4.15 -2.28 8.40
N GLN A 187 3.42 -2.45 7.30
CA GLN A 187 3.57 -1.63 6.10
C GLN A 187 3.25 -0.15 6.36
N ARG A 188 2.23 0.13 7.18
CA ARG A 188 1.87 1.51 7.57
C ARG A 188 2.97 2.15 8.40
N ASP A 189 3.44 1.47 9.45
CA ASP A 189 4.49 2.00 10.32
C ASP A 189 5.83 2.10 9.59
N ALA A 190 6.19 1.14 8.73
CA ALA A 190 7.38 1.22 7.90
C ALA A 190 7.32 2.39 6.89
N ASN A 191 6.14 2.69 6.33
CA ASN A 191 5.98 3.86 5.48
C ASN A 191 6.15 5.18 6.25
N ILE A 192 5.53 5.29 7.43
CA ILE A 192 5.60 6.49 8.27
C ILE A 192 7.02 6.71 8.80
N MET A 193 7.68 5.65 9.26
CA MET A 193 8.93 5.74 10.01
C MET A 193 10.18 5.58 9.15
N LEU A 194 10.11 4.74 8.12
CA LEU A 194 11.26 4.37 7.28
C LEU A 194 11.13 4.90 5.84
N GLY A 195 9.95 5.39 5.46
CA GLY A 195 9.66 5.84 4.09
C GLY A 195 9.49 4.70 3.08
N PHE A 196 9.38 3.44 3.55
CA PHE A 196 9.22 2.29 2.67
C PHE A 196 7.84 2.28 2.01
N SER A 197 7.78 1.87 0.75
CA SER A 197 6.53 1.46 0.12
C SER A 197 5.99 0.17 0.74
N ALA A 198 4.71 -0.14 0.48
CA ALA A 198 4.12 -1.40 0.89
C ALA A 198 4.89 -2.61 0.34
N LYS A 199 5.36 -2.52 -0.92
CA LYS A 199 6.10 -3.59 -1.59
C LYS A 199 7.52 -3.76 -1.06
N GLU A 200 8.25 -2.67 -0.85
CA GLU A 200 9.59 -2.73 -0.24
C GLU A 200 9.55 -3.34 1.16
N THR A 201 8.53 -2.99 1.95
CA THR A 201 8.31 -3.60 3.26
C THR A 201 8.08 -5.10 3.15
N LEU A 202 7.18 -5.54 2.27
CA LEU A 202 6.88 -6.97 2.08
C LEU A 202 8.12 -7.74 1.59
N ASP A 203 8.85 -7.22 0.60
CA ASP A 203 10.05 -7.89 0.07
C ASP A 203 11.16 -8.00 1.10
N THR A 204 11.33 -6.96 1.92
CA THR A 204 12.31 -6.94 3.01
C THR A 204 11.91 -7.92 4.11
N LEU A 205 10.65 -7.93 4.51
CA LEU A 205 10.12 -8.87 5.47
C LEU A 205 10.25 -10.33 4.99
N GLN A 206 10.00 -10.58 3.69
CA GLN A 206 10.14 -11.91 3.10
C GLN A 206 11.59 -12.41 3.21
N ARG A 207 12.60 -11.54 3.04
CA ARG A 207 14.02 -11.90 3.25
C ARG A 207 14.34 -12.16 4.73
N LEU A 208 13.80 -11.34 5.65
CA LEU A 208 13.93 -11.58 7.10
C LEU A 208 13.37 -12.95 7.50
N TYR A 209 12.27 -13.37 6.88
CA TYR A 209 11.62 -14.66 7.11
C TYR A 209 12.37 -15.84 6.46
N GLU A 210 12.63 -15.80 5.15
CA GLU A 210 13.11 -16.97 4.39
C GLU A 210 14.63 -17.16 4.48
N VAL A 211 15.39 -16.07 4.46
CA VAL A 211 16.86 -16.10 4.43
C VAL A 211 17.42 -16.10 5.84
N HIS A 212 16.98 -15.12 6.65
CA HIS A 212 17.55 -14.91 7.99
C HIS A 212 16.82 -15.71 9.07
N LYS A 213 15.54 -16.05 8.85
CA LYS A 213 14.68 -16.79 9.79
C LYS A 213 14.55 -16.13 11.17
N ILE A 214 14.56 -14.80 11.19
CA ILE A 214 14.55 -13.98 12.43
C ILE A 214 13.19 -13.32 12.72
N VAL A 215 12.18 -13.60 11.90
CA VAL A 215 10.78 -13.16 12.07
C VAL A 215 9.84 -14.27 11.65
N THR A 216 8.59 -14.21 12.10
CA THR A 216 7.54 -15.18 11.76
C THR A 216 6.87 -14.86 10.42
N TYR A 217 5.88 -15.66 10.02
CA TYR A 217 5.32 -15.65 8.66
C TYR A 217 4.88 -14.24 8.20
N PRO A 218 5.29 -13.81 6.98
CA PRO A 218 5.25 -12.39 6.61
C PRO A 218 3.90 -11.90 6.04
N ARG A 219 2.94 -12.79 5.78
CA ARG A 219 1.69 -12.45 5.05
C ARG A 219 0.43 -12.70 5.86
N THR A 220 0.50 -12.45 7.17
CA THR A 220 -0.61 -12.61 8.12
C THR A 220 -1.50 -11.37 8.22
N ASP A 221 -2.81 -11.57 8.43
CA ASP A 221 -3.76 -10.55 8.92
C ASP A 221 -3.97 -10.61 10.43
N SER A 222 -3.39 -11.60 11.13
CA SER A 222 -3.55 -11.73 12.57
C SER A 222 -2.59 -10.80 13.33
N ARG A 223 -3.10 -10.24 14.42
CA ARG A 223 -2.33 -9.50 15.43
C ARG A 223 -2.15 -10.28 16.73
N TYR A 224 -2.50 -11.57 16.71
CA TYR A 224 -2.51 -12.46 17.87
C TYR A 224 -1.55 -13.63 17.67
N ILE A 225 -1.08 -14.20 18.78
CA ILE A 225 -0.39 -15.48 18.87
C ILE A 225 -1.26 -16.52 19.56
N THR A 226 -0.93 -17.78 19.33
CA THR A 226 -1.55 -18.92 20.02
C THR A 226 -0.87 -19.20 21.36
N GLU A 227 -1.57 -19.89 22.25
CA GLU A 227 -1.10 -20.23 23.59
C GLU A 227 0.19 -21.08 23.60
N ASP A 228 0.40 -21.93 22.59
CA ASP A 228 1.61 -22.76 22.45
C ASP A 228 2.88 -21.94 22.18
N ILE A 229 2.75 -20.69 21.73
CA ILE A 229 3.90 -19.80 21.48
C ILE A 229 4.36 -19.14 22.79
N VAL A 230 3.50 -19.02 23.82
CA VAL A 230 3.78 -18.26 25.04
C VAL A 230 5.02 -18.77 25.77
N SER A 231 5.24 -20.09 25.79
CA SER A 231 6.42 -20.69 26.44
C SER A 231 7.74 -20.34 25.74
N THR A 232 7.70 -19.89 24.48
CA THR A 232 8.90 -19.53 23.67
C THR A 232 9.28 -18.06 23.78
N LEU A 233 8.44 -17.23 24.42
CA LEU A 233 8.69 -15.79 24.55
C LEU A 233 10.02 -15.46 25.24
N PRO A 234 10.47 -16.16 26.31
CA PRO A 234 11.78 -15.90 26.90
C PRO A 234 12.95 -16.07 25.91
N GLU A 235 12.91 -17.10 25.07
CA GLU A 235 13.94 -17.35 24.05
C GLU A 235 13.93 -16.27 22.97
N ARG A 236 12.75 -15.81 22.54
CA ARG A 236 12.59 -14.70 21.58
C ARG A 236 13.11 -13.38 22.14
N ILE A 237 12.89 -13.09 23.42
CA ILE A 237 13.45 -11.92 24.09
C ILE A 237 14.97 -12.02 24.16
N LYS A 238 15.50 -13.20 24.52
CA LYS A 238 16.94 -13.47 24.56
C LYS A 238 17.60 -13.35 23.18
N ALA A 239 16.89 -13.65 22.09
CA ALA A 239 17.39 -13.46 20.73
C ALA A 239 17.68 -11.98 20.38
N LEU A 240 17.15 -11.03 21.17
CA LEU A 240 17.39 -9.59 21.04
C LEU A 240 18.62 -9.09 21.84
N SER A 241 19.32 -9.97 22.55
CA SER A 241 20.60 -9.63 23.20
C SER A 241 21.65 -9.19 22.16
N GLU A 242 22.59 -8.34 22.57
CA GLU A 242 23.61 -7.70 21.71
C GLU A 242 23.02 -6.80 20.60
N THR A 243 21.87 -6.19 20.87
CA THR A 243 21.22 -5.22 19.98
C THR A 243 20.88 -3.95 20.75
N ILE A 244 20.33 -2.94 20.07
CA ILE A 244 19.82 -1.73 20.73
C ILE A 244 18.70 -2.00 21.75
N PHE A 245 18.12 -3.20 21.76
CA PHE A 245 17.07 -3.61 22.69
C PHE A 245 17.58 -4.38 23.91
N SER A 246 18.89 -4.64 24.03
CA SER A 246 19.42 -5.51 25.09
C SER A 246 19.04 -5.06 26.49
N ARG A 247 19.06 -3.76 26.77
CA ARG A 247 18.66 -3.22 28.09
C ARG A 247 17.24 -3.62 28.47
N GLN A 248 16.30 -3.51 27.54
CA GLN A 248 14.90 -3.85 27.78
C GLN A 248 14.69 -5.37 27.82
N ALA A 249 15.39 -6.11 26.98
CA ALA A 249 15.34 -7.57 26.97
C ALA A 249 15.84 -8.14 28.31
N ASP A 250 16.96 -7.65 28.82
CA ASP A 250 17.52 -8.06 30.11
C ASP A 250 16.56 -7.71 31.27
N GLU A 251 15.92 -6.54 31.21
CA GLU A 251 14.90 -6.14 32.20
C GLU A 251 13.71 -7.10 32.23
N TYR A 252 13.17 -7.48 31.06
CA TYR A 252 12.05 -8.43 30.97
C TYR A 252 12.44 -9.85 31.38
N LEU A 253 13.68 -10.28 31.09
CA LEU A 253 14.17 -11.59 31.54
C LEU A 253 14.42 -11.63 33.05
N ALA A 254 14.86 -10.52 33.66
CA ALA A 254 15.14 -10.43 35.09
C ALA A 254 13.88 -10.22 35.94
N ASN A 255 12.99 -9.32 35.52
CA ASN A 255 11.86 -8.85 36.32
C ASN A 255 10.51 -9.43 35.85
N GLY A 256 10.49 -10.12 34.71
CA GLY A 256 9.28 -10.63 34.09
C GLY A 256 8.69 -9.68 33.04
N PHE A 257 7.73 -10.22 32.29
CA PHE A 257 6.98 -9.54 31.24
C PHE A 257 5.55 -10.11 31.19
N ARG A 258 4.63 -9.41 30.53
CA ARG A 258 3.23 -9.83 30.47
C ARG A 258 3.06 -11.00 29.51
N LYS A 259 2.58 -12.14 30.03
CA LYS A 259 2.39 -13.39 29.26
C LYS A 259 0.91 -13.66 28.92
N ASP A 260 0.00 -13.08 29.68
CA ASP A 260 -1.44 -13.28 29.67
C ASP A 260 -2.16 -12.00 29.19
N ASN A 261 -1.75 -11.50 28.02
CA ASN A 261 -2.40 -10.35 27.41
C ASN A 261 -3.44 -10.84 26.38
N PRO A 262 -4.75 -10.72 26.61
CA PRO A 262 -5.76 -11.14 25.63
C PRO A 262 -5.74 -10.32 24.34
N ARG A 263 -5.03 -9.18 24.31
CA ARG A 263 -4.75 -8.40 23.09
C ARG A 263 -3.61 -8.98 22.24
N PHE A 264 -2.89 -9.98 22.76
CA PHE A 264 -1.76 -10.63 22.11
C PHE A 264 -1.93 -12.16 22.05
N VAL A 265 -2.33 -12.82 23.12
CA VAL A 265 -2.54 -14.27 23.19
C VAL A 265 -4.02 -14.58 23.10
N ASN A 266 -4.46 -15.09 21.95
CA ASN A 266 -5.86 -15.49 21.76
C ASN A 266 -6.00 -16.45 20.56
N ASN A 267 -6.12 -17.75 20.82
CA ASN A 267 -6.28 -18.78 19.79
C ASN A 267 -7.46 -18.50 18.84
N ASN A 268 -8.56 -17.93 19.35
CA ASN A 268 -9.77 -17.70 18.56
C ASN A 268 -9.66 -16.53 17.58
N LEU A 269 -8.65 -15.68 17.74
CA LEU A 269 -8.41 -14.52 16.88
C LEU A 269 -7.16 -14.71 15.99
N VAL A 270 -6.61 -15.93 15.97
CA VAL A 270 -5.59 -16.33 15.00
C VAL A 270 -6.30 -16.90 13.77
N SER A 271 -5.98 -16.37 12.60
CA SER A 271 -6.43 -16.86 11.30
C SER A 271 -5.57 -18.04 10.86
N ASP A 272 -5.27 -18.16 9.56
CA ASP A 272 -4.37 -19.16 9.00
C ASP A 272 -2.94 -19.03 9.57
N HIS A 273 -2.56 -17.82 10.01
CA HIS A 273 -1.24 -17.49 10.56
C HIS A 273 -1.38 -16.58 11.80
N HIS A 274 -0.39 -16.62 12.69
CA HIS A 274 -0.32 -15.70 13.83
C HIS A 274 0.44 -14.41 13.48
N ALA A 275 0.58 -13.50 14.45
CA ALA A 275 1.25 -12.20 14.28
C ALA A 275 2.73 -12.28 13.87
N ILE A 276 3.23 -11.20 13.26
CA ILE A 276 4.64 -10.99 12.91
C ILE A 276 5.40 -10.60 14.18
N ILE A 277 6.28 -11.49 14.65
CA ILE A 277 7.15 -11.32 15.82
C ILE A 277 8.56 -11.87 15.53
N PRO A 278 9.58 -11.48 16.30
CA PRO A 278 10.89 -12.11 16.26
C PRO A 278 10.83 -13.61 16.59
N THR A 279 11.72 -14.40 16.00
CA THR A 279 11.93 -15.82 16.34
C THR A 279 12.94 -15.97 17.47
N GLU A 280 13.16 -17.21 17.89
CA GLU A 280 14.16 -17.66 18.85
C GLU A 280 15.59 -17.58 18.28
N GLU A 281 15.72 -17.42 16.96
CA GLU A 281 17.00 -17.30 16.27
C GLU A 281 17.70 -15.99 16.59
N LYS A 282 18.94 -16.07 17.09
CA LYS A 282 19.74 -14.89 17.42
C LYS A 282 20.03 -14.06 16.17
N VAL A 283 19.68 -12.78 16.21
CA VAL A 283 19.95 -11.85 15.11
C VAL A 283 21.45 -11.60 14.94
N LYS A 284 21.90 -11.56 13.68
CA LYS A 284 23.28 -11.22 13.28
C LYS A 284 23.23 -9.94 12.46
N LEU A 285 23.31 -8.80 13.15
CA LEU A 285 23.10 -7.48 12.54
C LEU A 285 24.08 -7.22 11.38
N ASP A 286 25.30 -7.72 11.47
CA ASP A 286 26.34 -7.63 10.42
C ASP A 286 25.97 -8.33 9.10
N LYS A 287 24.99 -9.26 9.12
CA LYS A 287 24.48 -9.95 7.94
C LYS A 287 23.26 -9.30 7.29
N LEU A 288 22.67 -8.32 7.97
CA LEU A 288 21.50 -7.60 7.48
C LEU A 288 21.93 -6.36 6.69
N SER A 289 21.27 -6.12 5.56
CA SER A 289 21.34 -4.82 4.88
C SER A 289 20.77 -3.70 5.76
N PRO A 290 21.11 -2.42 5.51
CA PRO A 290 20.59 -1.31 6.32
C PRO A 290 19.06 -1.27 6.41
N ASP A 291 18.36 -1.62 5.32
CA ASP A 291 16.89 -1.61 5.30
C ASP A 291 16.28 -2.84 6.00
N GLU A 292 16.93 -4.01 5.92
CA GLU A 292 16.58 -5.18 6.73
C GLU A 292 16.77 -4.91 8.21
N GLN A 293 17.86 -4.25 8.61
CA GLN A 293 18.08 -3.85 10.01
C GLN A 293 16.97 -2.93 10.51
N LYS A 294 16.62 -1.89 9.75
CA LYS A 294 15.57 -0.94 10.14
C LYS A 294 14.21 -1.63 10.29
N LEU A 295 13.83 -2.48 9.34
CA LEU A 295 12.54 -3.17 9.40
C LEU A 295 12.50 -4.18 10.56
N TRP A 296 13.58 -4.94 10.76
CA TRP A 296 13.69 -5.85 11.89
C TRP A 296 13.63 -5.10 13.23
N GLN A 297 14.30 -3.95 13.36
CA GLN A 297 14.23 -3.13 14.56
C GLN A 297 12.81 -2.64 14.84
N LEU A 298 12.05 -2.26 13.81
CA LEU A 298 10.66 -1.86 13.97
C LEU A 298 9.79 -3.02 14.51
N ILE A 299 10.01 -4.24 14.01
CA ILE A 299 9.30 -5.46 14.47
C ILE A 299 9.69 -5.80 15.92
N ALA A 300 10.99 -5.77 16.25
CA ALA A 300 11.49 -6.05 17.59
C ALA A 300 11.01 -5.02 18.63
N LEU A 301 10.98 -3.73 18.25
CA LEU A 301 10.40 -2.66 19.08
C LEU A 301 8.94 -2.98 19.41
N ARG A 302 8.11 -3.23 18.40
CA ARG A 302 6.68 -3.54 18.61
C ARG A 302 6.49 -4.78 19.45
N PHE A 303 7.27 -5.84 19.22
CA PHE A 303 7.21 -7.05 20.02
C PHE A 303 7.44 -6.78 21.51
N LEU A 304 8.48 -6.02 21.85
CA LEU A 304 8.78 -5.63 23.23
C LEU A 304 7.70 -4.73 23.83
N GLU A 305 7.10 -3.83 23.04
CA GLU A 305 5.99 -3.00 23.50
C GLU A 305 4.74 -3.85 23.86
N VAL A 306 4.42 -4.86 23.05
CA VAL A 306 3.23 -5.71 23.20
C VAL A 306 3.26 -6.56 24.47
N ILE A 307 4.45 -7.00 24.89
CA ILE A 307 4.67 -7.79 26.12
C ILE A 307 4.97 -6.92 27.35
N GLY A 308 5.00 -5.60 27.18
CA GLY A 308 5.19 -4.63 28.25
C GLY A 308 3.93 -4.35 29.05
N GLU A 309 4.01 -3.32 29.89
CA GLU A 309 2.87 -2.82 30.66
C GLU A 309 2.17 -1.65 29.96
N ASP A 310 0.92 -1.38 30.33
CA ASP A 310 0.17 -0.24 29.81
C ASP A 310 0.83 1.10 30.21
N TYR A 311 0.63 2.12 29.37
CA TYR A 311 1.09 3.47 29.67
C TYR A 311 0.06 4.16 30.57
N LEU A 312 0.47 4.52 31.80
CA LEU A 312 -0.38 5.22 32.77
C LEU A 312 0.01 6.68 32.83
N TYR A 313 -0.97 7.57 32.71
CA TYR A 313 -0.73 9.01 32.72
C TYR A 313 -1.90 9.77 33.35
N LYS A 314 -1.61 10.95 33.88
CA LYS A 314 -2.63 11.90 34.34
C LYS A 314 -2.79 12.99 33.30
N THR A 315 -4.03 13.27 32.93
CA THR A 315 -4.37 14.43 32.10
C THR A 315 -5.12 15.43 32.94
N THR A 316 -4.57 16.64 33.05
CA THR A 316 -5.24 17.79 33.67
C THR A 316 -5.71 18.73 32.58
N VAL A 317 -7.02 18.98 32.52
CA VAL A 317 -7.62 20.00 31.65
C VAL A 317 -8.01 21.19 32.53
N CYS A 318 -7.40 22.33 32.27
CA CYS A 318 -7.71 23.59 32.93
C CYS A 318 -8.53 24.46 31.96
N THR A 319 -9.71 24.89 32.42
CA THR A 319 -10.56 25.84 31.70
C THR A 319 -10.60 27.15 32.45
N VAL A 320 -10.19 28.23 31.78
CA VAL A 320 -10.23 29.59 32.29
C VAL A 320 -11.39 30.33 31.63
N ASP A 321 -12.17 31.05 32.42
CA ASP A 321 -13.22 31.95 31.95
C ASP A 321 -12.70 33.40 32.02
N VAL A 322 -12.74 34.09 30.88
CA VAL A 322 -12.42 35.52 30.77
C VAL A 322 -13.60 36.17 30.05
N ASP A 323 -14.33 37.04 30.75
CA ASP A 323 -15.53 37.73 30.21
C ASP A 323 -16.53 36.80 29.50
N GLY A 324 -16.72 35.57 30.01
CA GLY A 324 -17.63 34.56 29.43
C GLY A 324 -17.03 33.74 28.29
N LYS A 325 -15.76 33.96 27.92
CA LYS A 325 -15.04 33.21 26.88
C LYS A 325 -14.15 32.16 27.52
N LEU A 326 -14.28 30.92 27.07
CA LEU A 326 -13.59 29.77 27.65
C LEU A 326 -12.27 29.50 26.94
N PHE A 327 -11.17 29.55 27.69
CA PHE A 327 -9.84 29.16 27.25
C PHE A 327 -9.45 27.85 27.91
N LYS A 328 -9.09 26.82 27.13
CA LYS A 328 -8.68 25.52 27.66
C LYS A 328 -7.21 25.24 27.38
N THR A 329 -6.53 24.64 28.34
CA THR A 329 -5.18 24.07 28.20
C THR A 329 -5.14 22.68 28.80
N ARG A 330 -4.22 21.85 28.30
CA ARG A 330 -4.08 20.45 28.69
C ARG A 330 -2.64 20.19 29.10
N LEU A 331 -2.48 19.46 30.19
CA LEU A 331 -1.22 18.89 30.64
C LEU A 331 -1.35 17.38 30.76
N THR A 332 -0.41 16.65 30.16
CA THR A 332 -0.30 15.20 30.32
C THR A 332 1.01 14.81 31.02
N ILE A 333 0.92 14.19 32.19
CA ILE A 333 2.09 13.74 32.97
C ILE A 333 2.11 12.21 33.01
N PRO A 334 3.22 11.55 32.61
CA PRO A 334 3.37 10.11 32.77
C PRO A 334 3.43 9.71 34.25
N VAL A 335 2.56 8.79 34.68
CA VAL A 335 2.64 8.11 35.99
C VAL A 335 3.52 6.87 35.87
N ARG A 336 3.32 6.09 34.82
CA ARG A 336 4.15 4.94 34.45
C ARG A 336 4.31 4.91 32.94
N LYS A 337 5.54 4.91 32.45
CA LYS A 337 5.81 4.93 31.01
C LYS A 337 5.35 3.64 30.29
N GLY A 338 5.31 2.50 30.99
CA GLY A 338 4.88 1.23 30.42
C GLY A 338 5.64 0.92 29.14
N TYR A 339 4.94 0.40 28.12
CA TYR A 339 5.50 0.06 26.82
C TYR A 339 6.22 1.25 26.12
N ARG A 340 5.87 2.51 26.42
CA ARG A 340 6.52 3.66 25.80
C ARG A 340 8.00 3.79 26.20
N SER A 341 8.42 3.22 27.34
CA SER A 341 9.85 3.22 27.73
C SER A 341 10.74 2.40 26.80
N VAL A 342 10.18 1.42 26.08
CA VAL A 342 10.93 0.56 25.15
C VAL A 342 11.54 1.41 24.04
N SER A 343 10.74 2.26 23.39
CA SER A 343 11.20 3.15 22.32
C SER A 343 12.26 4.15 22.79
N GLU A 344 12.05 4.73 23.98
CA GLU A 344 13.02 5.64 24.62
C GLU A 344 14.35 4.93 24.93
N SER A 345 14.27 3.70 25.44
CA SER A 345 15.45 2.88 25.77
C SER A 345 16.32 2.56 24.56
N ALA A 346 15.68 2.34 23.42
CA ALA A 346 16.32 1.99 22.16
C ALA A 346 16.73 3.24 21.33
N GLY A 347 16.33 4.44 21.76
CA GLY A 347 16.57 5.68 21.01
C GLY A 347 15.79 5.76 19.70
N ILE A 348 14.66 5.05 19.60
CA ILE A 348 13.81 4.98 18.40
C ILE A 348 12.59 5.90 18.56
N LYS A 349 12.28 6.69 17.53
CA LYS A 349 11.03 7.46 17.46
C LYS A 349 9.85 6.54 17.15
N THR A 350 8.70 6.78 17.76
CA THR A 350 7.48 6.01 17.50
C THR A 350 6.58 6.69 16.46
N ALA A 351 5.72 5.91 15.81
CA ALA A 351 4.74 6.42 14.85
C ALA A 351 3.62 7.23 15.51
N SER A 352 3.44 7.08 16.83
CA SER A 352 2.41 7.76 17.64
C SER A 352 3.04 8.55 18.81
N PRO A 353 3.66 9.71 18.53
CA PRO A 353 4.19 10.57 19.58
C PRO A 353 3.06 11.12 20.46
N VAL A 354 3.34 11.34 21.74
CA VAL A 354 2.41 12.03 22.65
C VAL A 354 2.34 13.50 22.24
N VAL A 355 1.13 13.99 21.99
CA VAL A 355 0.89 15.41 21.77
C VAL A 355 0.73 16.06 23.15
N ASP A 356 1.80 16.67 23.68
CA ASP A 356 1.75 17.47 24.89
C ASP A 356 2.00 18.95 24.56
N ASP A 357 1.27 19.85 25.23
CA ASP A 357 1.49 21.30 25.14
C ASP A 357 2.57 21.65 26.18
N GLY A 358 3.78 21.11 25.95
CA GLY A 358 4.89 21.04 26.91
C GLY A 358 5.42 22.38 27.44
N GLU A 359 4.87 23.51 26.97
CA GLU A 359 5.12 24.85 27.49
C GLU A 359 4.50 25.09 28.88
N ASN A 360 3.49 24.31 29.30
CA ASN A 360 2.62 24.65 30.45
C ASN A 360 2.76 23.72 31.67
N SER A 361 3.72 22.79 31.66
CA SER A 361 3.74 21.60 32.53
C SER A 361 3.86 21.85 34.03
N PHE A 362 4.77 22.70 34.48
CA PHE A 362 5.02 22.85 35.92
C PHE A 362 3.90 23.65 36.62
N ILE A 363 3.31 24.62 35.92
CA ILE A 363 2.48 25.65 36.57
C ILE A 363 1.03 25.20 36.74
N LEU A 364 0.51 24.41 35.79
CA LEU A 364 -0.80 23.78 35.94
C LEU A 364 -0.85 22.81 37.13
N SER A 365 0.27 22.30 37.64
CA SER A 365 0.25 21.41 38.82
C SER A 365 -0.06 22.12 40.15
N SER A 366 0.12 23.45 40.20
CA SER A 366 -0.07 24.26 41.43
C SER A 366 -1.34 25.11 41.45
N MET A 367 -2.10 25.12 40.36
CA MET A 367 -3.35 25.89 40.25
C MET A 367 -4.54 25.13 40.84
N LYS A 368 -5.61 25.85 41.17
CA LYS A 368 -6.90 25.30 41.63
C LYS A 368 -8.07 26.08 41.04
N GLU A 369 -9.24 25.47 41.07
CA GLU A 369 -10.49 26.15 40.71
C GLU A 369 -10.70 27.41 41.56
N GLY A 370 -11.15 28.47 40.90
CA GLY A 370 -11.34 29.79 41.50
C GLY A 370 -10.09 30.69 41.54
N ASP A 371 -8.91 30.20 41.17
CA ASP A 371 -7.71 31.06 41.10
C ASP A 371 -7.90 32.18 40.07
N GLU A 372 -7.60 33.42 40.48
CA GLU A 372 -7.56 34.57 39.57
C GLU A 372 -6.32 34.48 38.68
N VAL A 373 -6.52 34.67 37.38
CA VAL A 373 -5.44 34.70 36.38
C VAL A 373 -5.55 35.98 35.55
N THR A 374 -4.40 36.48 35.09
CA THR A 374 -4.35 37.65 34.21
C THR A 374 -4.04 37.22 32.80
N LEU A 375 -4.95 37.48 31.87
CA LEU A 375 -4.74 37.35 30.45
C LEU A 375 -3.97 38.57 29.93
N SER A 376 -2.66 38.41 29.79
CA SER A 376 -1.74 39.46 29.34
C SER A 376 -2.00 39.89 27.89
N ALA A 377 -2.27 38.93 27.00
CA ALA A 377 -2.55 39.19 25.59
C ALA A 377 -3.21 37.96 24.93
N VAL A 378 -3.89 38.18 23.80
CA VAL A 378 -4.41 37.10 22.95
C VAL A 378 -3.72 37.15 21.59
N LYS A 379 -3.15 36.01 21.16
CA LYS A 379 -2.64 35.83 19.81
C LYS A 379 -3.72 35.23 18.93
N VAL A 380 -4.36 36.07 18.11
CA VAL A 380 -5.31 35.65 17.08
C VAL A 380 -4.54 35.27 15.81
N ARG A 381 -4.88 34.13 15.22
CA ARG A 381 -4.36 33.70 13.90
C ARG A 381 -5.51 33.48 12.96
N LYS A 382 -5.48 34.16 11.81
CA LYS A 382 -6.33 33.85 10.66
C LYS A 382 -5.67 32.71 9.88
N ASN A 383 -6.40 31.61 9.73
CA ASN A 383 -5.97 30.41 9.02
C ASN A 383 -6.94 30.14 7.87
N VAL A 384 -6.52 29.26 6.96
CA VAL A 384 -7.36 28.75 5.87
C VAL A 384 -7.42 27.24 6.01
N THR A 385 -8.59 26.64 5.82
CA THR A 385 -8.71 25.19 5.74
C THR A 385 -7.88 24.66 4.57
N THR A 386 -7.20 23.53 4.74
CA THR A 386 -6.44 22.87 3.67
C THR A 386 -7.26 21.78 3.00
N PRO A 387 -7.03 21.48 1.71
CA PRO A 387 -7.64 20.33 1.06
C PRO A 387 -7.23 19.03 1.77
N PRO A 388 -7.98 17.92 1.62
CA PRO A 388 -7.55 16.63 2.12
C PRO A 388 -6.20 16.23 1.50
N GLU A 389 -5.31 15.62 2.28
CA GLU A 389 -4.03 15.16 1.75
C GLU A 389 -4.23 14.04 0.72
N ARG A 390 -3.36 13.96 -0.29
CA ARG A 390 -3.29 12.78 -1.17
C ARG A 390 -2.94 11.54 -0.37
N TYR A 391 -3.29 10.38 -0.91
CA TYR A 391 -2.91 9.12 -0.30
C TYR A 391 -1.40 8.88 -0.38
N THR A 392 -0.87 8.27 0.66
CA THR A 392 0.44 7.62 0.75
C THR A 392 0.23 6.10 0.82
N ASP A 393 1.28 5.27 0.80
CA ASP A 393 1.11 3.81 1.03
C ASP A 393 0.35 3.54 2.34
N ALA A 394 0.75 4.18 3.45
CA ALA A 394 0.09 3.97 4.74
C ALA A 394 -1.40 4.32 4.72
N THR A 395 -1.75 5.48 4.15
CA THR A 395 -3.15 5.96 4.17
C THR A 395 -4.01 5.27 3.10
N LEU A 396 -3.41 4.82 1.99
CA LEU A 396 -4.10 4.00 0.99
C LEU A 396 -4.37 2.58 1.50
N LEU A 397 -3.39 1.94 2.15
CA LEU A 397 -3.57 0.63 2.78
C LEU A 397 -4.70 0.66 3.82
N SER A 398 -4.73 1.70 4.67
CA SER A 398 -5.83 1.91 5.62
C SER A 398 -7.18 2.13 4.91
N ALA A 399 -7.19 2.88 3.80
CA ALA A 399 -8.42 3.07 3.02
C ALA A 399 -8.91 1.78 2.34
N MET A 400 -7.98 0.91 1.90
CA MET A 400 -8.30 -0.40 1.32
C MET A 400 -8.83 -1.35 2.40
N GLU A 401 -8.19 -1.41 3.56
CA GLU A 401 -8.62 -2.24 4.69
C GLU A 401 -10.00 -1.86 5.21
N HIS A 402 -10.26 -0.55 5.34
CA HIS A 402 -11.53 -0.04 5.81
C HIS A 402 -12.44 0.42 4.66
N ALA A 403 -12.37 -0.25 3.51
CA ALA A 403 -13.16 0.12 2.33
C ALA A 403 -14.68 0.08 2.57
N GLY A 404 -15.14 -0.66 3.59
CA GLY A 404 -16.54 -0.68 4.02
C GLY A 404 -17.07 0.68 4.49
N ARG A 405 -16.22 1.67 4.81
CA ARG A 405 -16.68 3.04 5.09
C ARG A 405 -17.24 3.77 3.86
N PHE A 406 -16.99 3.24 2.66
CA PHE A 406 -17.48 3.77 1.39
C PHE A 406 -18.68 2.97 0.85
N VAL A 407 -19.26 2.09 1.68
CA VAL A 407 -20.42 1.26 1.36
C VAL A 407 -21.57 1.67 2.26
N GLU A 408 -22.72 1.96 1.67
CA GLU A 408 -23.93 2.35 2.41
C GLU A 408 -24.69 1.13 2.94
N ASP A 409 -24.73 0.02 2.19
CA ASP A 409 -25.39 -1.21 2.61
C ASP A 409 -24.61 -1.93 3.74
N ASP A 410 -25.20 -1.97 4.94
CA ASP A 410 -24.59 -2.57 6.13
C ASP A 410 -24.25 -4.05 5.98
N ARG A 411 -25.04 -4.81 5.20
CA ARG A 411 -24.79 -6.23 4.96
C ARG A 411 -23.56 -6.42 4.06
N LEU A 412 -23.44 -5.64 2.99
CA LEU A 412 -22.25 -5.67 2.12
C LEU A 412 -21.00 -5.20 2.86
N LYS A 413 -21.15 -4.15 3.67
CA LYS A 413 -20.10 -3.64 4.55
C LYS A 413 -19.60 -4.70 5.53
N ALA A 414 -20.49 -5.47 6.16
CA ALA A 414 -20.12 -6.57 7.05
C ALA A 414 -19.36 -7.68 6.32
N ASN A 415 -19.74 -8.00 5.07
CA ASN A 415 -19.08 -9.04 4.28
C ASN A 415 -17.69 -8.65 3.77
N LEU A 416 -17.35 -7.36 3.75
CA LEU A 416 -16.04 -6.91 3.27
C LEU A 416 -14.89 -7.40 4.14
N GLY A 417 -15.13 -7.68 5.44
CA GLY A 417 -14.10 -8.16 6.36
C GLY A 417 -12.83 -7.31 6.28
N ASN A 418 -11.78 -7.87 5.66
CA ASN A 418 -10.50 -7.22 5.36
C ASN A 418 -10.57 -6.17 4.22
N GLY A 419 -11.74 -5.67 3.82
CA GLY A 419 -11.87 -4.64 2.79
C GLY A 419 -11.44 -5.08 1.38
N LEU A 420 -10.73 -4.20 0.67
CA LEU A 420 -10.26 -4.41 -0.70
C LEU A 420 -8.91 -5.15 -0.73
N GLY A 421 -8.95 -6.41 -1.18
CA GLY A 421 -7.78 -7.26 -1.26
C GLY A 421 -7.37 -7.83 0.10
N THR A 422 -6.61 -8.92 0.08
CA THR A 422 -6.02 -9.52 1.29
C THR A 422 -4.69 -8.83 1.60
N PRO A 423 -4.18 -8.82 2.86
CA PRO A 423 -2.89 -8.21 3.17
C PRO A 423 -1.77 -8.64 2.22
N ALA A 424 -1.74 -9.93 1.86
CA ALA A 424 -0.78 -10.53 0.94
C ALA A 424 -0.81 -9.96 -0.50
N THR A 425 -1.89 -9.28 -0.90
CA THR A 425 -2.10 -8.82 -2.29
C THR A 425 -2.20 -7.31 -2.45
N ARG A 426 -2.40 -6.53 -1.37
CA ARG A 426 -2.57 -5.07 -1.46
C ARG A 426 -1.34 -4.37 -2.04
N ALA A 427 -0.13 -4.74 -1.57
CA ALA A 427 1.12 -4.17 -2.07
C ALA A 427 1.30 -4.38 -3.58
N ASP A 428 1.12 -5.61 -4.05
CA ASP A 428 1.22 -5.93 -5.48
C ASP A 428 0.14 -5.23 -6.30
N MET A 429 -1.05 -5.03 -5.74
CA MET A 429 -2.13 -4.28 -6.40
C MET A 429 -1.76 -2.81 -6.60
N ILE A 430 -1.22 -2.16 -5.57
CA ILE A 430 -0.75 -0.77 -5.62
C ILE A 430 0.35 -0.65 -6.67
N GLU A 431 1.35 -1.53 -6.63
CA GLU A 431 2.45 -1.52 -7.60
C GLU A 431 1.97 -1.78 -9.03
N LYS A 432 0.95 -2.63 -9.21
CA LYS A 432 0.34 -2.84 -10.53
C LYS A 432 -0.31 -1.56 -11.08
N LEU A 433 -0.94 -0.74 -10.23
CA LEU A 433 -1.51 0.55 -10.66
C LEU A 433 -0.40 1.53 -11.09
N VAL A 434 0.72 1.55 -10.38
CA VAL A 434 1.92 2.34 -10.73
C VAL A 434 2.55 1.83 -12.02
N GLN A 435 2.79 0.52 -12.15
CA GLN A 435 3.37 -0.10 -13.35
C GLN A 435 2.51 0.13 -14.60
N ASN A 436 1.19 0.12 -14.46
CA ASN A 436 0.25 0.42 -15.54
C ASN A 436 0.16 1.92 -15.88
N ARG A 437 0.88 2.77 -15.14
CA ARG A 437 0.91 4.24 -15.24
C ARG A 437 -0.47 4.87 -15.05
N TYR A 438 -1.28 4.28 -14.17
CA TYR A 438 -2.55 4.88 -13.72
C TYR A 438 -2.35 5.86 -12.58
N VAL A 439 -1.26 5.69 -11.84
CA VAL A 439 -0.87 6.52 -10.71
C VAL A 439 0.64 6.73 -10.77
N GLU A 440 1.08 7.92 -10.39
CA GLU A 440 2.49 8.27 -10.22
C GLU A 440 2.79 8.55 -8.75
N ARG A 441 4.05 8.36 -8.35
CA ARG A 441 4.54 8.69 -7.01
C ARG A 441 5.19 10.07 -7.06
N GLU A 442 4.61 11.05 -6.38
CA GLU A 442 5.21 12.36 -6.14
C GLU A 442 5.66 12.46 -4.68
N GLY A 443 6.96 12.20 -4.46
CA GLY A 443 7.46 11.96 -3.10
C GLY A 443 6.76 10.75 -2.48
N LYS A 444 6.13 10.94 -1.32
CA LYS A 444 5.35 9.89 -0.63
C LYS A 444 3.90 9.77 -1.12
N TYR A 445 3.44 10.68 -1.98
CA TYR A 445 2.04 10.78 -2.38
C TYR A 445 1.76 10.07 -3.71
N PHE A 446 0.58 9.48 -3.80
CA PHE A 446 0.03 8.93 -5.03
C PHE A 446 -0.79 9.99 -5.76
N VAL A 447 -0.48 10.20 -7.04
CA VAL A 447 -1.18 11.14 -7.93
C VAL A 447 -1.79 10.36 -9.09
N PRO A 448 -3.13 10.30 -9.22
CA PRO A 448 -3.77 9.68 -10.37
C PRO A 448 -3.41 10.39 -11.67
N THR A 449 -2.98 9.64 -12.67
CA THR A 449 -2.68 10.20 -14.00
C THR A 449 -3.97 10.43 -14.78
N ALA A 450 -3.91 11.24 -15.84
CA ALA A 450 -5.05 11.38 -16.76
C ALA A 450 -5.52 10.04 -17.33
N LYS A 451 -4.58 9.10 -17.56
CA LYS A 451 -4.90 7.72 -17.97
C LYS A 451 -5.65 6.97 -16.86
N GLY A 452 -5.23 7.10 -15.60
CA GLY A 452 -5.90 6.47 -14.46
C GLY A 452 -7.33 6.97 -14.25
N ARG A 453 -7.54 8.29 -14.32
CA ARG A 453 -8.88 8.89 -14.25
C ARG A 453 -9.80 8.38 -15.38
N GLU A 454 -9.27 8.27 -16.59
CA GLU A 454 -10.02 7.69 -17.72
C GLU A 454 -10.38 6.21 -17.49
N VAL A 455 -9.49 5.39 -16.93
CA VAL A 455 -9.84 3.99 -16.60
C VAL A 455 -11.01 3.92 -15.65
N VAL A 456 -11.02 4.75 -14.59
CA VAL A 456 -12.15 4.81 -13.66
C VAL A 456 -13.41 5.28 -14.38
N ARG A 457 -13.34 6.31 -15.23
CA ARG A 457 -14.51 6.84 -15.96
C ARG A 457 -15.11 5.84 -16.96
N LEU A 458 -14.28 4.99 -17.56
CA LEU A 458 -14.65 4.05 -18.63
C LEU A 458 -15.01 2.65 -18.12
N ALA A 459 -14.47 2.23 -16.96
CA ALA A 459 -14.78 0.92 -16.38
C ALA A 459 -16.27 0.81 -16.02
N PRO A 460 -16.90 -0.37 -16.07
CA PRO A 460 -18.26 -0.54 -15.57
C PRO A 460 -18.42 -0.07 -14.12
N GLU A 461 -19.56 0.53 -13.78
CA GLU A 461 -19.77 1.19 -12.49
C GLU A 461 -19.60 0.24 -11.30
N VAL A 462 -20.13 -0.98 -11.41
CA VAL A 462 -20.03 -2.02 -10.37
C VAL A 462 -18.58 -2.39 -10.04
N LEU A 463 -17.64 -2.20 -10.98
CA LEU A 463 -16.21 -2.45 -10.77
C LEU A 463 -15.48 -1.29 -10.12
N ARG A 464 -16.11 -0.12 -9.95
CA ARG A 464 -15.51 1.06 -9.28
C ARG A 464 -15.84 1.11 -7.79
N SER A 465 -16.75 0.25 -7.33
CA SER A 465 -17.25 0.20 -5.96
C SER A 465 -16.67 -1.00 -5.19
N PRO A 466 -16.33 -0.85 -3.90
CA PRO A 466 -16.02 -1.99 -3.05
C PRO A 466 -17.23 -2.93 -2.81
N GLU A 467 -18.45 -2.50 -3.09
CA GLU A 467 -19.68 -3.30 -2.89
C GLU A 467 -19.65 -4.65 -3.61
N LEU A 468 -19.11 -4.71 -4.83
CA LEU A 468 -18.97 -5.96 -5.56
C LEU A 468 -18.11 -6.98 -4.80
N THR A 469 -17.07 -6.51 -4.12
CA THR A 469 -16.25 -7.37 -3.26
C THR A 469 -17.05 -7.86 -2.06
N GLY A 470 -17.84 -7.00 -1.41
CA GLY A 470 -18.73 -7.40 -0.30
C GLY A 470 -19.81 -8.38 -0.73
N GLU A 471 -20.37 -8.22 -1.93
CA GLU A 471 -21.35 -9.15 -2.48
C GLU A 471 -20.71 -10.53 -2.71
N TRP A 472 -19.55 -10.56 -3.36
CA TRP A 472 -18.86 -11.81 -3.67
C TRP A 472 -18.40 -12.53 -2.42
N GLU A 473 -17.77 -11.86 -1.45
CA GLU A 473 -17.34 -12.52 -0.22
C GLU A 473 -18.55 -13.09 0.56
N GLY A 474 -19.69 -12.39 0.58
CA GLY A 474 -20.91 -12.91 1.18
C GLY A 474 -21.44 -14.19 0.53
N ARG A 475 -21.33 -14.31 -0.81
CA ARG A 475 -21.71 -15.53 -1.54
C ARG A 475 -20.68 -16.64 -1.36
N LEU A 476 -19.39 -16.32 -1.43
CA LEU A 476 -18.30 -17.26 -1.20
C LEU A 476 -18.34 -17.87 0.21
N GLU A 477 -18.76 -17.08 1.21
CA GLU A 477 -18.98 -17.56 2.57
C GLU A 477 -20.20 -18.47 2.70
N LYS A 478 -21.23 -18.30 1.87
CA LYS A 478 -22.32 -19.28 1.79
C LYS A 478 -21.84 -20.57 1.15
N ILE A 479 -21.01 -20.50 0.11
CA ILE A 479 -20.41 -21.67 -0.53
C ILE A 479 -19.53 -22.44 0.46
N SER A 480 -18.68 -21.76 1.23
CA SER A 480 -17.81 -22.40 2.24
C SER A 480 -18.63 -23.15 3.30
N LYS A 481 -19.83 -22.66 3.63
CA LYS A 481 -20.79 -23.28 4.56
C LYS A 481 -21.76 -24.28 3.90
N GLY A 482 -21.63 -24.56 2.61
CA GLY A 482 -22.54 -25.44 1.87
C GLY A 482 -23.96 -24.90 1.71
N LYS A 483 -24.17 -23.58 1.85
CA LYS A 483 -25.47 -22.89 1.77
C LYS A 483 -25.78 -22.29 0.40
N GLU A 484 -24.82 -22.30 -0.52
CA GLU A 484 -25.00 -21.84 -1.91
C GLU A 484 -24.27 -22.81 -2.85
N ASP A 485 -24.89 -23.10 -4.00
CA ASP A 485 -24.33 -23.98 -5.02
C ASP A 485 -23.20 -23.25 -5.80
N PRO A 486 -21.97 -23.78 -5.80
CA PRO A 486 -20.85 -23.26 -6.59
C PRO A 486 -21.17 -23.07 -8.07
N ASP A 487 -21.94 -23.97 -8.68
CA ASP A 487 -22.21 -23.93 -10.12
C ASP A 487 -23.18 -22.81 -10.48
N LEU A 488 -24.16 -22.53 -9.60
CA LEU A 488 -25.03 -21.37 -9.74
C LEU A 488 -24.24 -20.06 -9.61
N PHE A 489 -23.33 -19.98 -8.63
CA PHE A 489 -22.43 -18.83 -8.50
C PHE A 489 -21.63 -18.58 -9.78
N ILE A 490 -20.96 -19.61 -10.32
CA ILE A 490 -20.17 -19.47 -11.55
C ILE A 490 -21.04 -19.12 -12.76
N LYS A 491 -22.27 -19.64 -12.84
CA LYS A 491 -23.22 -19.27 -13.90
C LYS A 491 -23.56 -17.78 -13.85
N ASP A 492 -23.84 -17.25 -12.67
CA ASP A 492 -24.15 -15.83 -12.47
C ASP A 492 -22.94 -14.95 -12.80
N ILE A 493 -21.75 -15.35 -12.37
CA ILE A 493 -20.48 -14.67 -12.70
C ILE A 493 -20.24 -14.60 -14.21
N LYS A 494 -20.46 -15.69 -14.93
CA LYS A 494 -20.32 -15.71 -16.40
C LYS A 494 -21.31 -14.78 -17.07
N LYS A 495 -22.56 -14.76 -16.58
CA LYS A 495 -23.59 -13.83 -17.07
C LYS A 495 -23.19 -12.38 -16.80
N MET A 496 -22.79 -12.06 -15.57
CA MET A 496 -22.29 -10.75 -15.18
C MET A 496 -21.13 -10.31 -16.09
N ALA A 497 -20.12 -11.17 -16.30
CA ALA A 497 -19.00 -10.84 -17.18
C ALA A 497 -19.46 -10.51 -18.61
N ALA A 498 -20.41 -11.27 -19.16
CA ALA A 498 -20.96 -10.99 -20.49
C ALA A 498 -21.75 -9.66 -20.54
N ASP A 499 -22.50 -9.35 -19.49
CA ASP A 499 -23.28 -8.10 -19.41
C ASP A 499 -22.36 -6.89 -19.24
N LEU A 500 -21.29 -6.99 -18.44
CA LEU A 500 -20.27 -5.94 -18.30
C LEU A 500 -19.50 -5.69 -19.60
N VAL A 501 -19.22 -6.73 -20.40
CA VAL A 501 -18.62 -6.56 -21.73
C VAL A 501 -19.57 -5.78 -22.65
N LYS A 502 -20.86 -6.13 -22.67
CA LYS A 502 -21.87 -5.40 -23.47
C LYS A 502 -22.03 -3.95 -23.00
N GLU A 503 -21.93 -3.68 -21.70
CA GLU A 503 -21.94 -2.31 -21.16
C GLU A 503 -20.79 -1.50 -21.76
N VAL A 504 -19.58 -2.06 -21.79
CA VAL A 504 -18.42 -1.40 -22.43
C VAL A 504 -18.65 -1.18 -23.92
N GLU A 505 -19.15 -2.17 -24.65
CA GLU A 505 -19.38 -2.07 -26.10
C GLU A 505 -20.48 -1.06 -26.48
N ARG A 506 -21.46 -0.84 -25.59
CA ARG A 506 -22.57 0.10 -25.79
C ARG A 506 -22.25 1.51 -25.30
N SER A 507 -21.12 1.69 -24.64
CA SER A 507 -20.69 3.00 -24.15
C SER A 507 -20.43 3.96 -25.31
N ASP A 508 -20.96 5.18 -25.18
CA ASP A 508 -20.72 6.31 -26.09
C ASP A 508 -19.47 7.12 -25.69
N LYS A 509 -18.87 6.80 -24.55
CA LYS A 509 -17.67 7.46 -24.05
C LYS A 509 -16.51 7.23 -25.01
N VAL A 510 -15.60 8.19 -25.06
CA VAL A 510 -14.34 8.09 -25.82
C VAL A 510 -13.17 8.11 -24.84
N PHE A 511 -12.17 7.26 -25.06
CA PHE A 511 -10.91 7.36 -24.32
C PHE A 511 -10.09 8.54 -24.85
N ALA A 512 -10.03 9.63 -24.07
CA ALA A 512 -9.40 10.88 -24.47
C ALA A 512 -8.68 11.53 -23.27
N PRO A 513 -7.62 10.90 -22.74
CA PRO A 513 -6.86 11.47 -21.64
C PRO A 513 -6.15 12.76 -22.10
N VAL A 514 -6.23 13.80 -21.27
CA VAL A 514 -5.51 15.07 -21.49
C VAL A 514 -4.21 15.01 -20.72
N PHE A 515 -3.09 14.92 -21.45
CA PHE A 515 -1.76 14.82 -20.84
C PHE A 515 -1.07 16.19 -20.77
N LYS A 516 -0.53 16.52 -19.60
CA LYS A 516 0.35 17.69 -19.43
C LYS A 516 1.69 17.46 -20.13
N ASP A 517 2.24 18.49 -20.74
CA ASP A 517 3.50 18.47 -21.50
C ASP A 517 3.57 17.34 -22.56
N SER A 518 2.45 17.07 -23.24
CA SER A 518 2.35 15.97 -24.19
C SER A 518 3.07 16.25 -25.52
N LYS A 519 3.46 15.18 -26.21
CA LYS A 519 3.92 15.22 -27.61
C LYS A 519 2.90 14.53 -28.51
N LYS A 520 2.85 14.90 -29.79
CA LYS A 520 2.06 14.17 -30.78
C LYS A 520 2.86 12.95 -31.29
N CYS A 521 2.20 11.80 -31.32
CA CYS A 521 2.78 10.57 -31.85
C CYS A 521 3.06 10.71 -33.35
N PRO A 522 4.30 10.48 -33.83
CA PRO A 522 4.64 10.66 -35.25
C PRO A 522 3.94 9.68 -36.19
N TYR A 523 3.39 8.58 -35.65
CA TYR A 523 2.74 7.53 -36.44
C TYR A 523 1.22 7.62 -36.48
N CYS A 524 0.57 8.20 -35.47
CA CYS A 524 -0.90 8.21 -35.39
C CYS A 524 -1.52 9.53 -34.92
N GLY A 525 -0.70 10.54 -34.63
CA GLY A 525 -1.14 11.88 -34.22
C GLY A 525 -1.79 11.95 -32.85
N SER A 526 -1.90 10.85 -32.10
CA SER A 526 -2.45 10.89 -30.74
C SER A 526 -1.49 11.61 -29.79
N GLU A 527 -2.03 12.16 -28.70
CA GLU A 527 -1.18 12.64 -27.61
C GLU A 527 -0.47 11.47 -26.93
N MET A 528 0.79 11.69 -26.57
CA MET A 528 1.61 10.73 -25.86
C MET A 528 1.71 11.14 -24.41
N MET A 529 1.53 10.16 -23.52
CA MET A 529 1.72 10.34 -22.10
C MET A 529 3.21 10.57 -21.84
N LYS A 530 3.55 11.73 -21.28
CA LYS A 530 4.85 11.96 -20.67
C LYS A 530 4.87 11.22 -19.34
N ALA A 531 5.95 10.52 -19.06
CA ALA A 531 6.19 9.89 -17.79
C ALA A 531 7.69 9.89 -17.49
N THR A 532 8.04 9.81 -16.21
CA THR A 532 9.43 9.80 -15.76
C THR A 532 9.77 8.39 -15.31
N ASP A 533 10.79 7.78 -15.92
CA ASP A 533 11.28 6.47 -15.47
C ASP A 533 12.11 6.65 -14.17
N PRO A 534 12.36 5.57 -13.39
CA PRO A 534 13.09 5.65 -12.12
C PRO A 534 14.51 6.25 -12.21
N ASP A 535 15.13 6.19 -13.39
CA ASP A 535 16.44 6.79 -13.69
C ASP A 535 16.37 8.31 -13.97
N GLY A 536 15.17 8.91 -13.87
CA GLY A 536 14.91 10.33 -14.11
C GLY A 536 14.79 10.72 -15.59
N SER A 537 14.84 9.75 -16.50
CA SER A 537 14.64 10.02 -17.93
C SER A 537 13.17 10.26 -18.27
N ILE A 538 12.94 11.10 -19.27
CA ILE A 538 11.59 11.42 -19.75
C ILE A 538 11.23 10.45 -20.86
N HIS A 539 10.06 9.81 -20.70
CA HIS A 539 9.53 8.81 -21.60
C HIS A 539 8.17 9.28 -22.14
N TYR A 540 8.01 9.32 -23.45
CA TYR A 540 6.73 9.62 -24.09
C TYR A 540 6.13 8.37 -24.71
N ILE A 541 4.89 8.05 -24.30
CA ILE A 541 4.26 6.75 -24.57
C ILE A 541 2.92 6.99 -25.28
N CYS A 542 2.82 6.53 -26.53
CA CYS A 542 1.55 6.50 -27.25
C CYS A 542 0.62 5.45 -26.64
N GLN A 543 -0.53 5.88 -26.14
CA GLN A 543 -1.48 4.97 -25.47
C GLN A 543 -2.28 4.10 -26.43
N ARG A 544 -2.28 4.39 -27.74
CA ARG A 544 -3.02 3.62 -28.73
C ARG A 544 -2.47 2.21 -28.89
N LEU A 545 -3.28 1.19 -28.61
CA LEU A 545 -2.91 -0.22 -28.73
C LEU A 545 -2.57 -0.61 -30.18
N SER A 546 -3.19 0.03 -31.17
CA SER A 546 -2.89 -0.11 -32.59
C SER A 546 -1.57 0.52 -33.02
N CYS A 547 -0.98 1.39 -32.19
CA CYS A 547 0.28 2.09 -32.46
C CYS A 547 1.42 1.59 -31.57
N GLN A 548 1.31 1.76 -30.24
CA GLN A 548 2.32 1.36 -29.24
C GLN A 548 3.71 1.97 -29.48
N TYR A 549 3.78 3.17 -30.06
CA TYR A 549 5.04 3.87 -30.23
C TYR A 549 5.50 4.45 -28.90
N GLU A 550 6.79 4.32 -28.57
CA GLU A 550 7.37 4.81 -27.32
C GLU A 550 8.77 5.40 -27.61
N GLU A 551 9.05 6.59 -27.09
CA GLU A 551 10.34 7.27 -27.23
C GLU A 551 10.81 7.85 -25.89
N LYS A 552 12.12 7.88 -25.68
CA LYS A 552 12.75 8.32 -24.43
C LYS A 552 13.82 9.36 -24.70
N GLU A 553 13.86 10.39 -23.88
CA GLU A 553 14.90 11.41 -23.88
C GLU A 553 16.05 10.96 -23.00
N VAL A 554 17.20 10.72 -23.61
CA VAL A 554 18.41 10.23 -22.94
C VAL A 554 19.50 11.29 -23.03
N LYS A 555 20.14 11.61 -21.90
CA LYS A 555 21.32 12.48 -21.88
C LYS A 555 22.54 11.68 -22.34
N VAL A 556 23.07 12.03 -23.50
CA VAL A 556 24.27 11.40 -24.07
C VAL A 556 25.44 12.34 -23.86
N LYS A 557 26.54 11.80 -23.34
CA LYS A 557 27.81 12.53 -23.23
C LYS A 557 28.41 12.68 -24.63
N VAL A 558 28.67 13.91 -25.04
CA VAL A 558 29.34 14.23 -26.30
C VAL A 558 30.74 14.73 -25.97
N ASP A 559 31.75 14.03 -26.49
CA ASP A 559 33.13 14.52 -26.42
C ASP A 559 33.26 15.72 -27.34
N THR A 560 33.50 16.88 -26.75
CA THR A 560 33.97 18.05 -27.48
C THR A 560 35.40 17.76 -27.89
N GLY A 561 35.56 17.23 -29.11
CA GLY A 561 36.86 16.83 -29.65
C GLY A 561 37.93 17.88 -29.35
N SER A 562 39.09 17.42 -28.89
CA SER A 562 40.27 18.26 -28.74
C SER A 562 40.56 18.91 -30.09
N ALA A 563 40.25 20.21 -30.20
CA ALA A 563 40.67 21.02 -31.33
C ALA A 563 42.20 20.88 -31.40
N SER A 564 42.67 20.13 -32.38
CA SER A 564 44.09 19.96 -32.64
C SER A 564 44.64 21.34 -32.95
N LEU A 565 45.43 21.90 -32.03
CA LEU A 565 46.24 23.09 -32.29
C LEU A 565 47.09 22.78 -33.53
N LYS A 566 46.73 23.36 -34.69
CA LYS A 566 47.60 23.34 -35.87
C LYS A 566 48.94 23.92 -35.43
N LYS A 567 50.02 23.15 -35.59
CA LYS A 567 51.40 23.63 -35.44
C LYS A 567 51.56 24.90 -36.28
N VAL A 568 51.78 26.03 -35.60
CA VAL A 568 52.24 27.25 -36.26
C VAL A 568 53.65 26.96 -36.77
N GLN A 569 53.82 27.06 -38.08
CA GLN A 569 55.10 26.96 -38.77
C GLN A 569 55.97 28.14 -38.32
N GLN A 570 57.16 27.86 -37.75
CA GLN A 570 58.13 28.90 -37.41
C GLN A 570 58.65 29.56 -38.69
N ILE A 571 58.44 30.88 -38.81
CA ILE A 571 59.17 31.73 -39.74
C ILE A 571 60.42 32.24 -39.01
N PRO A 572 61.65 32.03 -39.51
CA PRO A 572 62.86 32.49 -38.85
C PRO A 572 63.04 34.00 -39.03
N GLY A 573 63.23 34.72 -37.91
CA GLY A 573 63.77 36.08 -37.92
C GLY A 573 62.74 37.19 -37.72
N GLU A 574 62.22 37.35 -36.50
CA GLU A 574 61.93 38.66 -35.89
C GLU A 574 61.53 38.48 -34.42
N LYS A 575 62.12 39.27 -33.52
CA LYS A 575 61.85 39.22 -32.07
C LYS A 575 60.52 39.93 -31.77
N VAL A 576 59.43 39.18 -31.65
CA VAL A 576 58.15 39.72 -31.15
C VAL A 576 58.04 39.51 -29.63
N LYS A 577 57.91 40.62 -28.90
CA LYS A 577 57.72 40.70 -27.45
C LYS A 577 56.32 40.16 -27.10
N VAL A 578 56.25 38.99 -26.46
CA VAL A 578 54.97 38.43 -25.97
C VAL A 578 54.61 39.08 -24.63
N VAL A 579 53.59 39.93 -24.63
CA VAL A 579 52.95 40.40 -23.40
C VAL A 579 51.89 39.36 -23.00
N LEU A 580 52.17 38.60 -21.93
CA LEU A 580 51.21 37.67 -21.34
C LEU A 580 50.15 38.46 -20.57
N ASN A 581 49.01 38.73 -21.20
CA ASN A 581 47.83 39.20 -20.50
C ASN A 581 47.12 37.99 -19.85
N LYS A 582 47.33 37.76 -18.55
CA LYS A 582 46.56 36.77 -17.77
C LYS A 582 45.12 37.27 -17.58
N LYS A 583 44.27 37.10 -18.58
CA LYS A 583 42.80 37.14 -18.38
C LYS A 583 42.15 35.97 -19.10
N SER A 584 41.52 35.13 -18.27
CA SER A 584 40.42 34.22 -18.60
C SER A 584 40.74 33.05 -19.54
N ALA A 585 41.44 32.04 -19.02
CA ALA A 585 41.30 30.70 -19.56
C ALA A 585 39.86 30.22 -19.28
N VAL A 586 38.98 30.35 -20.27
CA VAL A 586 37.66 29.69 -20.25
C VAL A 586 37.94 28.19 -20.17
N ARG A 587 37.69 27.59 -19.00
CA ARG A 587 37.64 26.13 -18.85
C ARG A 587 36.50 25.65 -19.74
N VAL A 588 36.83 25.16 -20.93
CA VAL A 588 35.86 24.39 -21.72
C VAL A 588 35.56 23.13 -20.92
N PRO A 589 34.29 22.84 -20.58
CA PRO A 589 33.93 21.60 -19.88
C PRO A 589 34.50 20.40 -20.65
N LYS A 590 35.17 19.47 -19.95
CA LYS A 590 35.72 18.23 -20.54
C LYS A 590 34.65 17.30 -21.13
N ALA A 591 33.38 17.63 -21.01
CA ALA A 591 32.25 16.93 -21.61
C ALA A 591 31.03 17.86 -21.66
N VAL A 592 30.31 17.82 -22.78
CA VAL A 592 28.97 18.43 -22.91
C VAL A 592 27.95 17.29 -22.97
N TYR A 593 26.82 17.43 -22.29
CA TYR A 593 25.74 16.46 -22.37
C TYR A 593 24.67 17.00 -23.31
N GLU A 594 24.29 16.21 -24.31
CA GLU A 594 23.19 16.50 -25.22
C GLU A 594 22.02 15.55 -24.94
N THR A 595 20.78 16.07 -24.95
CA THR A 595 19.59 15.23 -24.87
C THR A 595 19.26 14.69 -26.26
N LYS A 596 19.28 13.36 -26.43
CA LYS A 596 18.87 12.67 -27.66
C LYS A 596 17.57 11.91 -27.42
N THR A 597 16.68 11.92 -28.41
CA THR A 597 15.49 11.07 -28.41
C THR A 597 15.87 9.70 -28.96
N VAL A 598 15.58 8.65 -28.19
CA VAL A 598 15.80 7.25 -28.55
C VAL A 598 14.44 6.57 -28.66
N VAL A 599 14.19 5.90 -29.77
CA VAL A 599 12.99 5.07 -29.91
C VAL A 599 13.15 3.84 -29.03
N VAL A 600 12.29 3.73 -28.01
CA VAL A 600 12.25 2.58 -27.10
C VAL A 600 11.45 1.45 -27.74
N ARG A 601 10.38 1.83 -28.45
CA ARG A 601 9.48 0.89 -29.12
C ARG A 601 8.97 1.45 -30.43
N GLU A 602 9.29 0.74 -31.50
CA GLU A 602 8.75 1.04 -32.83
C GLU A 602 7.24 0.84 -32.90
N SER A 603 6.59 1.69 -33.71
CA SER A 603 5.15 1.60 -33.91
C SER A 603 4.75 0.32 -34.62
N LYS A 604 3.65 -0.31 -34.21
CA LYS A 604 3.02 -1.40 -35.00
C LYS A 604 2.58 -0.94 -36.40
N LYS A 605 2.48 0.38 -36.63
CA LYS A 605 2.17 0.96 -37.94
C LYS A 605 3.42 1.11 -38.84
N SER A 606 4.64 1.01 -38.29
CA SER A 606 5.87 1.11 -39.10
C SER A 606 5.97 -0.03 -40.11
N PHE A 607 5.67 -1.26 -39.70
CA PHE A 607 5.64 -2.47 -40.56
C PHE A 607 4.56 -2.45 -41.67
N LYS A 608 3.59 -1.54 -41.63
CA LYS A 608 2.59 -1.39 -42.71
C LYS A 608 3.09 -0.54 -43.88
N ARG A 609 4.14 0.27 -43.72
CA ARG A 609 4.70 1.06 -44.84
C ARG A 609 5.40 0.17 -45.88
N ASP A 610 6.12 -0.86 -45.46
CA ASP A 610 6.87 -1.74 -46.37
C ASP A 610 6.02 -2.77 -47.14
N ARG A 611 4.78 -3.04 -46.72
CA ARG A 611 3.92 -4.03 -47.40
C ARG A 611 3.27 -3.54 -48.69
N THR A 612 3.36 -2.26 -49.00
CA THR A 612 2.78 -1.70 -50.24
C THR A 612 3.46 -2.24 -51.51
N ILE A 613 4.62 -2.90 -51.41
CA ILE A 613 5.33 -3.51 -52.55
C ILE A 613 4.96 -4.99 -52.76
N ASP A 614 4.51 -5.72 -51.73
CA ASP A 614 4.33 -7.19 -51.80
C ASP A 614 2.85 -7.65 -51.74
N GLU A 615 1.91 -6.75 -51.40
CA GLU A 615 0.46 -7.07 -51.32
C GLU A 615 -0.26 -7.15 -52.68
N GLN A 616 0.40 -6.85 -53.81
CA GLN A 616 -0.18 -7.04 -55.15
C GLN A 616 -0.14 -8.51 -55.64
N ARG A 617 0.45 -9.46 -54.90
CA ARG A 617 0.63 -10.85 -55.37
C ARG A 617 -0.02 -11.95 -54.54
N ARG A 618 -0.90 -11.64 -53.58
CA ARG A 618 -1.59 -12.69 -52.78
C ARG A 618 -3.11 -12.68 -52.98
N PRO A 619 -3.75 -13.84 -53.28
CA PRO A 619 -5.20 -13.93 -53.34
C PRO A 619 -5.80 -13.72 -51.94
N GLN A 620 -6.86 -12.93 -51.86
CA GLN A 620 -7.53 -12.60 -50.59
C GLN A 620 -8.14 -13.87 -49.95
N PRO A 621 -8.02 -14.06 -48.62
CA PRO A 621 -8.72 -15.12 -47.93
C PRO A 621 -10.22 -14.79 -47.84
N LYS A 622 -11.07 -15.78 -48.15
CA LYS A 622 -12.53 -15.70 -48.04
C LYS A 622 -12.95 -15.30 -46.62
N ARG A 623 -13.87 -14.35 -46.51
CA ARG A 623 -14.57 -14.00 -45.26
C ARG A 623 -15.35 -15.21 -44.75
N LEU A 624 -15.07 -15.65 -43.52
CA LEU A 624 -15.91 -16.61 -42.80
C LEU A 624 -17.15 -15.87 -42.26
N SER A 625 -18.33 -16.42 -42.48
CA SER A 625 -19.62 -15.90 -42.02
C SER A 625 -19.87 -16.20 -40.55
N SER A 626 -20.78 -15.43 -39.94
CA SER A 626 -21.10 -15.33 -38.51
C SER A 626 -21.63 -16.58 -37.78
N ASN A 627 -21.54 -17.78 -38.35
CA ASN A 627 -22.10 -19.01 -37.76
C ASN A 627 -21.07 -19.98 -37.15
N ASP A 628 -19.77 -19.65 -37.11
CA ASP A 628 -18.72 -20.57 -36.65
C ASP A 628 -18.24 -20.37 -35.20
N PHE A 629 -18.90 -19.55 -34.39
CA PHE A 629 -18.51 -19.35 -32.98
C PHE A 629 -19.17 -20.36 -32.03
N GLY A 630 -18.79 -21.63 -32.16
CA GLY A 630 -18.91 -22.60 -31.07
C GLY A 630 -17.81 -22.37 -30.03
N GLY A 631 -18.18 -22.03 -28.80
CA GLY A 631 -17.24 -21.82 -27.70
C GLY A 631 -16.45 -23.08 -27.39
N GLY A 632 -15.17 -23.11 -27.80
CA GLY A 632 -14.26 -24.20 -27.51
C GLY A 632 -14.00 -24.33 -26.01
N THR A 633 -14.04 -25.55 -25.52
CA THR A 633 -13.78 -25.90 -24.13
C THR A 633 -12.29 -25.79 -23.80
N MET A 634 -11.91 -25.85 -22.52
CA MET A 634 -10.49 -25.91 -22.11
C MET A 634 -9.76 -27.10 -22.77
N ALA A 635 -10.47 -28.19 -23.06
CA ALA A 635 -9.92 -29.34 -23.78
C ALA A 635 -9.56 -29.01 -25.24
N ASP A 636 -10.35 -28.16 -25.91
CA ASP A 636 -10.05 -27.69 -27.27
C ASP A 636 -8.79 -26.82 -27.30
N PHE A 637 -8.58 -25.99 -26.26
CA PHE A 637 -7.37 -25.21 -26.12
C PHE A 637 -6.12 -26.10 -25.97
N PHE A 638 -6.18 -27.13 -25.13
CA PHE A 638 -5.05 -28.06 -24.97
C PHE A 638 -4.77 -28.85 -26.24
N ARG A 639 -5.81 -29.30 -26.97
CA ARG A 639 -5.66 -29.95 -28.27
C ARG A 639 -4.98 -29.04 -29.28
N LEU A 640 -5.47 -27.81 -29.44
CA LEU A 640 -4.91 -26.82 -30.38
C LEU A 640 -3.48 -26.40 -30.01
N SER A 641 -3.15 -26.36 -28.72
CA SER A 641 -1.79 -26.10 -28.23
C SER A 641 -0.84 -27.24 -28.58
N LYS A 642 -1.29 -28.49 -28.43
CA LYS A 642 -0.51 -29.69 -28.76
C LYS A 642 -0.25 -29.79 -30.27
N GLU A 643 -1.27 -29.52 -31.09
CA GLU A 643 -1.15 -29.45 -32.55
C GLU A 643 -0.18 -28.34 -33.01
N ARG A 644 -0.15 -27.20 -32.28
CA ARG A 644 0.82 -26.13 -32.54
C ARG A 644 2.25 -26.56 -32.22
N GLN A 645 2.46 -27.24 -31.09
CA GLN A 645 3.77 -27.75 -30.71
C GLN A 645 4.30 -28.80 -31.69
N GLU A 646 3.42 -29.64 -32.24
CA GLU A 646 3.79 -30.61 -33.28
C GLU A 646 4.16 -29.94 -34.60
N LYS A 647 3.41 -28.93 -35.03
CA LYS A 647 3.73 -28.13 -36.23
C LYS A 647 5.05 -27.35 -36.07
N ASP A 648 5.33 -26.84 -34.88
CA ASP A 648 6.61 -26.15 -34.61
C ASP A 648 7.79 -27.13 -34.55
N LYS A 649 7.57 -28.39 -34.15
CA LYS A 649 8.57 -29.46 -34.24
C LYS A 649 8.84 -29.86 -35.69
N GLU A 650 7.82 -29.95 -36.55
CA GLU A 650 8.01 -30.20 -37.98
C GLU A 650 8.73 -29.04 -38.68
N LYS A 651 8.43 -27.79 -38.33
CA LYS A 651 9.12 -26.60 -38.86
C LYS A 651 10.58 -26.48 -38.40
N LYS A 652 10.96 -27.10 -37.29
CA LYS A 652 12.36 -27.20 -36.85
C LYS A 652 13.12 -28.38 -37.49
N LYS A 653 12.39 -29.31 -38.13
CA LYS A 653 12.96 -30.46 -38.86
C LYS A 653 13.13 -30.21 -40.36
N LYS A 654 12.40 -29.24 -40.93
CA LYS A 654 12.64 -28.68 -42.27
C LYS A 654 13.59 -27.49 -42.16
#